data_AF-A0A7W3QRA1-F1
#
_entry.id   AF-A0A7W3QRA1-F1
#
_cell.length_a   1.000
_cell.length_b   1.000
_cell.length_c   1.000
_cell.angle_alpha   90.00
_cell.angle_beta   90.00
_cell.angle_gamma   90.00
#
_symmetry.space_group_name_H-M   'P 1'
#
loop_
_entity.id
_entity.type
_entity.pdbx_description
1 polymer ?
#
loop_
_entity_poly.entity_id
_entity_poly.type
_entity_poly.pdbx_seq_one_letter_code
_entity_poly.pdbx_strand_id
1 'polypeptide(L)'
;MATKAAAVPARARRSPAPLVSGAAALALFGVAVVHLGLGAAGVGVGDVLNALTGDADEHTRAVLVGSRIPRTLAGLVAGVALGVSGALIQGATRNPLAAPETLGANAGAYLAVTALLFTGAGAGLVGTGAAAFAGALLAVGIVYLLIAGSVATPGKVLLAGATVQLAATSVAEFLQMLDERRTQGVFFWGNGTLLQAGLDRPLMVGAVVAAAVLAAPLLARPLDLMALGDQTAEALGVRVARVRPAALTLAVLLAAAAVTVAGPIGFVGLVAPVAVRLLGVRTHAVLLPLAGLLGAALLLAADAAAQIVRPPSAGYGELPVGVITALVGGPVFILLARRVATGDADTGAAVAAASPGRLRFPAVLGLGLAALAAAILVGLRVGDVGIGWNQLAAVLTGSGDTMAESVVSYRFPRVVVAAVAGACLAVAGVAVQSVVRNPLAEPSLVGVTGGASAGAVLVILAIPAAPAVMLPVAAAAGGALALALVVLIARGGGGLDPTRVVLVGIGMAATTMALTYVMVSSAQMNVASALTWLAGSTYARGFDSLAWLALPVLAAIAVTASARSVDLLELGDDLPRALGLPLGRARLLLLAAGAALAAGTAAAVGAIGFVGLVAPHLARRIAGNGTARVAPMAAVLGAVLVVVADTVGRSLLAPSEIPVGVVTALIGAPYLVWLLRRTPHA
;
A
#
# COMPACT_ATOMS: atom_id res chain seq x y z
N MET A 1 -47.83 8.61 16.71
CA MET A 1 -48.05 7.60 17.76
C MET A 1 -47.84 6.21 17.19
N ALA A 2 -46.70 5.59 17.49
CA ALA A 2 -46.46 4.14 17.39
C ALA A 2 -45.24 3.84 18.27
N THR A 3 -45.50 3.51 19.52
CA THR A 3 -44.51 3.15 20.55
C THR A 3 -43.83 1.84 20.14
N LYS A 4 -42.55 1.92 19.76
CA LYS A 4 -41.70 0.74 19.54
C LYS A 4 -41.40 0.15 20.92
N ALA A 5 -42.05 -0.97 21.21
CA ALA A 5 -41.98 -1.69 22.48
C ALA A 5 -40.54 -1.86 22.97
N ALA A 6 -40.32 -1.55 24.24
CA ALA A 6 -39.06 -1.78 24.94
C ALA A 6 -38.70 -3.26 24.86
N ALA A 7 -37.55 -3.56 24.24
CA ALA A 7 -37.00 -4.90 24.20
C ALA A 7 -36.63 -5.34 25.63
N VAL A 8 -37.23 -6.44 26.06
CA VAL A 8 -36.90 -7.17 27.30
C VAL A 8 -35.38 -7.39 27.37
N PRO A 9 -34.71 -7.17 28.52
CA PRO A 9 -33.29 -7.45 28.64
C PRO A 9 -33.05 -8.95 28.44
N ALA A 10 -32.37 -9.31 27.36
CA ALA A 10 -31.95 -10.67 27.09
C ALA A 10 -31.11 -11.18 28.28
N ARG A 11 -31.44 -12.37 28.80
CA ARG A 11 -30.65 -13.12 29.79
C ARG A 11 -29.15 -12.91 29.55
N ALA A 12 -28.41 -12.59 30.61
CA ALA A 12 -26.95 -12.46 30.61
C ALA A 12 -26.32 -13.71 29.98
N ARG A 13 -26.05 -13.67 28.66
CA ARG A 13 -25.28 -14.69 27.97
C ARG A 13 -23.90 -14.66 28.61
N ARG A 14 -23.47 -15.77 29.21
CA ARG A 14 -22.10 -15.96 29.72
C ARG A 14 -21.14 -15.46 28.64
N SER A 15 -20.20 -14.60 29.02
CA SER A 15 -19.22 -14.06 28.07
C SER A 15 -18.51 -15.23 27.36
N PRO A 16 -18.38 -15.24 26.03
CA PRO A 16 -17.70 -16.32 25.31
C PRO A 16 -16.18 -16.36 25.59
N ALA A 17 -15.65 -15.36 26.29
CA ALA A 17 -14.23 -15.15 26.60
C ALA A 17 -13.43 -16.39 27.05
N PRO A 18 -13.81 -17.17 28.08
CA PRO A 18 -13.00 -18.30 28.54
C PRO A 18 -12.92 -19.43 27.51
N LEU A 19 -14.04 -19.72 26.84
CA LEU A 19 -14.09 -20.76 25.80
C LEU A 19 -13.28 -20.36 24.57
N VAL A 20 -13.38 -19.10 24.15
CA VAL A 20 -12.58 -18.56 23.04
C VAL A 20 -11.09 -18.54 23.40
N SER A 21 -10.75 -18.20 24.64
CA SER A 21 -9.35 -18.18 25.10
C SER A 21 -8.75 -19.58 25.12
N GLY A 22 -9.48 -20.57 25.64
CA GLY A 22 -9.05 -21.98 25.62
C GLY A 22 -8.88 -22.50 24.19
N ALA A 23 -9.82 -22.19 23.29
CA ALA A 23 -9.73 -22.58 21.89
C ALA A 23 -8.54 -21.92 21.17
N ALA A 24 -8.29 -20.63 21.40
CA ALA A 24 -7.15 -19.92 20.81
C ALA A 24 -5.81 -20.45 21.31
N ALA A 25 -5.70 -20.76 22.61
CA ALA A 25 -4.50 -21.37 23.18
C ALA A 25 -4.26 -22.78 22.62
N LEU A 26 -5.30 -23.59 22.49
CA LEU A 26 -5.21 -24.94 21.89
C LEU A 26 -4.81 -24.87 20.42
N ALA A 27 -5.41 -23.95 19.65
CA ALA A 27 -5.06 -23.74 18.25
C ALA A 27 -3.60 -23.29 18.10
N LEU A 28 -3.15 -22.35 18.93
CA LEU A 28 -1.75 -21.91 18.95
C LEU A 28 -0.80 -23.07 19.26
N PHE A 29 -1.13 -23.88 20.27
CA PHE A 29 -0.33 -25.05 20.64
C PHE A 29 -0.25 -26.05 19.48
N GLY A 30 -1.39 -26.41 18.87
CA GLY A 30 -1.41 -27.33 17.74
C GLY A 30 -0.61 -26.82 16.54
N VAL A 31 -0.77 -25.55 16.19
CA VAL A 31 0.00 -24.92 15.11
C VAL A 31 1.49 -24.87 15.43
N ALA A 32 1.89 -24.57 16.68
CA ALA A 32 3.28 -24.55 17.08
C ALA A 32 3.94 -25.93 17.01
N VAL A 33 3.24 -26.98 17.42
CA VAL A 33 3.72 -28.38 17.30
C VAL A 33 3.89 -28.77 15.84
N VAL A 34 2.92 -28.46 14.98
CA VAL A 34 3.03 -28.71 13.53
C VAL A 34 4.20 -27.92 12.95
N HIS A 35 4.33 -26.64 13.29
CA HIS A 35 5.40 -25.77 12.81
C HIS A 35 6.80 -26.28 13.21
N LEU A 36 6.96 -26.78 14.45
CA LEU A 36 8.19 -27.43 14.90
C LEU A 36 8.50 -28.75 14.17
N GLY A 37 7.48 -29.41 13.62
CA GLY A 37 7.62 -30.63 12.83
C GLY A 37 7.92 -30.39 11.35
N LEU A 38 7.85 -29.15 10.85
CA LEU A 38 8.11 -28.81 9.45
C LEU A 38 9.59 -28.45 9.22
N GLY A 39 10.12 -28.83 8.06
CA GLY A 39 11.47 -28.46 7.60
C GLY A 39 12.13 -29.54 6.74
N ALA A 40 13.25 -29.19 6.10
CA ALA A 40 13.97 -30.10 5.19
C ALA A 40 14.82 -31.18 5.88
N ALA A 41 15.05 -31.07 7.19
CA ALA A 41 16.01 -31.90 7.92
C ALA A 41 15.51 -33.31 8.31
N GLY A 42 14.37 -33.76 7.77
CA GLY A 42 13.81 -35.10 8.02
C GLY A 42 13.18 -35.31 9.40
N VAL A 43 13.27 -34.33 10.31
CA VAL A 43 12.66 -34.39 11.65
C VAL A 43 11.15 -34.10 11.52
N GLY A 44 10.31 -35.04 11.94
CA GLY A 44 8.85 -34.94 11.87
C GLY A 44 8.21 -34.56 13.21
N VAL A 45 6.87 -34.52 13.25
CA VAL A 45 6.11 -34.22 14.48
C VAL A 45 6.33 -35.29 15.57
N GLY A 46 6.49 -36.56 15.18
CA GLY A 46 6.80 -37.65 16.12
C GLY A 46 8.12 -37.42 16.87
N ASP A 47 9.16 -36.98 16.16
CA ASP A 47 10.47 -36.69 16.74
C ASP A 47 10.43 -35.48 17.67
N VAL A 48 9.60 -34.47 17.35
CA VAL A 48 9.33 -33.33 18.24
C VAL A 48 8.67 -33.80 19.54
N LEU A 49 7.71 -34.72 19.47
CA LEU A 49 7.05 -35.28 20.66
C LEU A 49 8.03 -36.11 21.49
N ASN A 50 8.87 -36.92 20.85
CA ASN A 50 9.94 -37.67 21.53
C ASN A 50 10.97 -36.74 22.17
N ALA A 51 11.25 -35.58 21.56
CA ALA A 51 12.11 -34.56 22.16
C ALA A 51 11.52 -33.98 23.46
N LEU A 52 10.19 -33.89 23.57
CA LEU A 52 9.51 -33.43 24.79
C LEU A 52 9.57 -34.48 25.92
N THR A 53 9.61 -35.77 25.59
CA THR A 53 9.78 -36.86 26.58
C THR A 53 11.23 -37.12 26.97
N GLY A 54 12.19 -36.54 26.22
CA GLY A 54 13.62 -36.68 26.45
C GLY A 54 14.30 -37.75 25.60
N ASP A 55 13.57 -38.39 24.68
CA ASP A 55 14.02 -39.53 23.87
C ASP A 55 14.55 -39.13 22.47
N ALA A 56 14.74 -37.83 22.21
CA ALA A 56 15.24 -37.37 20.91
C ALA A 56 16.74 -37.63 20.72
N ASP A 57 17.10 -38.08 19.51
CA ASP A 57 18.48 -38.24 19.09
C ASP A 57 19.21 -36.89 18.92
N GLU A 58 20.53 -36.94 18.84
CA GLU A 58 21.37 -35.74 18.78
C GLU A 58 21.10 -34.90 17.53
N HIS A 59 20.79 -35.54 16.39
CA HIS A 59 20.40 -34.85 15.16
C HIS A 59 19.10 -34.07 15.32
N THR A 60 18.05 -34.69 15.88
CA THR A 60 16.77 -34.02 16.17
C THR A 60 16.99 -32.83 17.11
N ARG A 61 17.77 -33.00 18.18
CA ARG A 61 18.07 -31.92 19.13
C ARG A 61 18.81 -30.77 18.47
N ALA A 62 19.83 -31.05 17.65
CA ALA A 62 20.59 -30.04 16.93
C ALA A 62 19.71 -29.25 15.94
N VAL A 63 18.83 -29.94 15.20
CA VAL A 63 17.88 -29.30 14.28
C VAL A 63 16.89 -28.41 15.03
N LEU A 64 16.30 -28.92 16.13
CA LEU A 64 15.32 -28.19 16.93
C LEU A 64 15.92 -26.91 17.53
N VAL A 65 17.05 -27.02 18.23
CA VAL A 65 17.70 -25.88 18.90
C VAL A 65 18.34 -24.92 17.88
N GLY A 66 18.94 -25.46 16.82
CA GLY A 66 19.67 -24.67 15.83
C GLY A 66 18.79 -23.86 14.88
N SER A 67 17.57 -24.31 14.60
CA SER A 67 16.73 -23.69 13.55
C SER A 67 15.24 -23.58 13.88
N ARG A 68 14.62 -24.66 14.39
CA ARG A 68 13.15 -24.73 14.48
C ARG A 68 12.56 -23.97 15.65
N ILE A 69 13.18 -24.09 16.83
CA ILE A 69 12.79 -23.32 18.02
C ILE A 69 13.02 -21.82 17.78
N PRO A 70 14.18 -21.35 17.28
CA PRO A 70 14.37 -19.95 16.90
C PRO A 70 13.30 -19.38 15.97
N ARG A 71 12.97 -20.10 14.88
CA ARG A 71 11.94 -19.71 13.91
C ARG A 71 10.55 -19.65 14.52
N THR A 72 10.19 -20.66 15.32
CA THR A 72 8.89 -20.73 16.01
C THR A 72 8.78 -19.61 17.05
N LEU A 73 9.83 -19.37 17.82
CA LEU A 73 9.86 -18.30 18.82
C LEU A 73 9.76 -16.91 18.18
N ALA A 74 10.42 -16.70 17.03
CA ALA A 74 10.26 -15.48 16.25
C ALA A 74 8.81 -15.25 15.81
N GLY A 75 8.14 -16.30 15.32
CA GLY A 75 6.72 -16.24 14.95
C GLY A 75 5.79 -15.95 16.14
N LEU A 76 6.07 -16.53 17.31
CA LEU A 76 5.34 -16.24 18.55
C LEU A 76 5.51 -14.77 18.96
N VAL A 77 6.75 -14.30 19.06
CA VAL A 77 7.08 -12.93 19.49
C VAL A 77 6.49 -11.90 18.54
N ALA A 78 6.72 -12.06 17.23
CA ALA A 78 6.22 -11.13 16.23
C ALA A 78 4.69 -11.17 16.13
N GLY A 79 4.08 -12.35 16.18
CA GLY A 79 2.63 -12.51 16.07
C GLY A 79 1.87 -11.95 17.29
N VAL A 80 2.38 -12.18 18.51
CA VAL A 80 1.84 -11.54 19.72
C VAL A 80 1.94 -10.02 19.61
N ALA A 81 3.12 -9.52 19.24
CA ALA A 81 3.36 -8.09 19.14
C ALA A 81 2.44 -7.41 18.10
N LEU A 82 2.31 -7.99 16.91
CA LEU A 82 1.42 -7.47 15.86
C LEU A 82 -0.05 -7.54 16.27
N GLY A 83 -0.51 -8.64 16.87
CA GLY A 83 -1.88 -8.80 17.32
C GLY A 83 -2.29 -7.78 18.40
N VAL A 84 -1.44 -7.60 19.41
CA VAL A 84 -1.66 -6.61 20.49
C VAL A 84 -1.55 -5.18 19.95
N SER A 85 -0.55 -4.90 19.12
CA SER A 85 -0.40 -3.59 18.47
C SER A 85 -1.64 -3.23 17.65
N GLY A 86 -2.15 -4.17 16.86
CA GLY A 86 -3.37 -4.02 16.09
C GLY A 86 -4.58 -3.67 16.96
N ALA A 87 -4.79 -4.42 18.04
CA ALA A 87 -5.86 -4.15 19.00
C ALA A 87 -5.78 -2.74 19.62
N LEU A 88 -4.57 -2.29 19.98
CA LEU A 88 -4.32 -0.95 20.52
C LEU A 88 -4.62 0.14 19.50
N ILE A 89 -4.13 0.02 18.26
CA ILE A 89 -4.38 0.99 17.19
C ILE A 89 -5.87 1.07 16.87
N GLN A 90 -6.55 -0.07 16.70
CA GLN A 90 -7.99 -0.10 16.41
C GLN A 90 -8.81 0.50 17.55
N GLY A 91 -8.43 0.25 18.81
CA GLY A 91 -9.08 0.86 19.98
C GLY A 91 -8.87 2.38 20.03
N ALA A 92 -7.62 2.84 19.85
CA ALA A 92 -7.26 4.25 19.96
C ALA A 92 -7.83 5.12 18.82
N THR A 93 -7.95 4.54 17.62
CA THR A 93 -8.48 5.20 16.42
C THR A 93 -9.99 4.99 16.22
N ARG A 94 -10.61 4.07 16.97
CA ARG A 94 -11.99 3.63 16.76
C ARG A 94 -12.26 3.14 15.34
N ASN A 95 -11.22 2.63 14.67
CA ASN A 95 -11.30 2.13 13.32
C ASN A 95 -10.83 0.65 13.29
N PRO A 96 -11.72 -0.32 13.03
CA PRO A 96 -11.37 -1.74 12.97
C PRO A 96 -10.42 -2.07 11.81
N LEU A 97 -10.19 -1.14 10.88
CA LEU A 97 -9.32 -1.31 9.73
C LEU A 97 -7.94 -0.67 9.93
N ALA A 98 -7.70 -0.04 11.07
CA ALA A 98 -6.41 0.55 11.38
C ALA A 98 -5.41 -0.55 11.80
N ALA A 99 -4.18 -0.43 11.32
CA ALA A 99 -3.11 -1.40 11.55
C ALA A 99 -1.74 -0.70 11.58
N PRO A 100 -0.67 -1.34 12.10
CA PRO A 100 0.66 -0.72 12.17
C PRO A 100 1.19 -0.26 10.81
N GLU A 101 0.93 -1.04 9.75
CA GLU A 101 1.28 -0.68 8.38
C GLU A 101 0.66 0.64 7.94
N THR A 102 -0.57 0.95 8.38
CA THR A 102 -1.27 2.19 7.99
C THR A 102 -0.66 3.46 8.60
N LEU A 103 0.21 3.32 9.61
CA LEU A 103 0.95 4.44 10.22
C LEU A 103 2.34 4.64 9.59
N GLY A 104 2.72 3.85 8.57
CA GLY A 104 4.02 3.96 7.90
C GLY A 104 5.19 3.33 8.66
N ALA A 105 4.96 2.64 9.78
CA ALA A 105 6.02 2.00 10.57
C ALA A 105 6.82 0.98 9.74
N ASN A 106 6.13 0.13 8.97
CA ASN A 106 6.76 -0.87 8.10
C ASN A 106 7.66 -0.22 7.03
N ALA A 107 7.19 0.85 6.39
CA ALA A 107 7.95 1.53 5.35
C ALA A 107 9.15 2.31 5.92
N GLY A 108 9.01 2.89 7.12
CA GLY A 108 10.12 3.52 7.84
C GLY A 108 11.25 2.54 8.17
N ALA A 109 10.88 1.37 8.70
CA ALA A 109 11.83 0.29 8.97
C ALA A 109 12.50 -0.21 7.68
N TYR A 110 11.71 -0.40 6.62
CA TYR A 110 12.18 -0.80 5.31
C TYR A 110 13.21 0.17 4.76
N LEU A 111 12.88 1.47 4.70
CA LEU A 111 13.81 2.50 4.25
C LEU A 111 15.10 2.52 5.10
N ALA A 112 15.01 2.42 6.42
CA ALA A 112 16.19 2.47 7.27
C ALA A 112 17.13 1.27 7.05
N VAL A 113 16.58 0.07 6.89
CA VAL A 113 17.36 -1.13 6.56
C VAL A 113 17.96 -1.03 5.15
N THR A 114 17.18 -0.55 4.17
CA THR A 114 17.68 -0.33 2.82
C THR A 114 18.82 0.68 2.80
N ALA A 115 18.66 1.81 3.47
CA ALA A 115 19.69 2.85 3.56
C ALA A 115 20.96 2.32 4.23
N LEU A 116 20.82 1.57 5.32
CA LEU A 116 21.96 0.94 6.00
C LEU A 116 22.72 -0.02 5.07
N LEU A 117 22.01 -0.94 4.41
CA LEU A 117 22.64 -1.91 3.50
C LEU A 117 23.25 -1.23 2.27
N PHE A 118 22.62 -0.18 1.76
CA PHE A 118 23.14 0.64 0.68
C PHE A 118 24.49 1.28 1.03
N THR A 119 24.69 1.74 2.28
CA THR A 119 25.99 2.30 2.71
C THR A 119 27.14 1.29 2.71
N GLY A 120 26.84 -0.01 2.65
CA GLY A 120 27.85 -1.07 2.80
C GLY A 120 28.43 -1.19 4.21
N ALA A 121 27.89 -0.44 5.19
CA ALA A 121 28.29 -0.57 6.58
C ALA A 121 27.90 -1.97 7.09
N GLY A 122 28.91 -2.80 7.39
CA GLY A 122 28.72 -4.13 7.97
C GLY A 122 28.18 -4.06 9.39
N ALA A 123 26.88 -3.83 9.53
CA ALA A 123 26.25 -3.61 10.83
C ALA A 123 25.82 -4.90 11.54
N GLY A 124 26.00 -6.05 10.89
CA GLY A 124 25.57 -7.35 11.38
C GLY A 124 24.06 -7.44 11.66
N LEU A 125 23.66 -8.49 12.37
CA LEU A 125 22.25 -8.76 12.70
C LEU A 125 21.67 -7.71 13.66
N VAL A 126 22.47 -7.24 14.62
CA VAL A 126 22.06 -6.25 15.63
C VAL A 126 21.87 -4.88 15.00
N GLY A 127 22.78 -4.44 14.13
CA GLY A 127 22.69 -3.14 13.49
C GLY A 127 21.53 -3.04 12.50
N THR A 128 21.24 -4.11 11.75
CA THR A 128 20.04 -4.17 10.88
C THR A 128 18.75 -4.12 11.70
N GLY A 129 18.70 -4.82 12.83
CA GLY A 129 17.57 -4.75 13.75
C GLY A 129 17.36 -3.37 14.37
N ALA A 130 18.44 -2.74 14.83
CA ALA A 130 18.39 -1.39 15.40
C ALA A 130 17.96 -0.33 14.36
N ALA A 131 18.44 -0.43 13.12
CA ALA A 131 18.02 0.44 12.03
C ALA A 131 16.53 0.26 11.71
N ALA A 132 16.03 -0.98 11.62
CA ALA A 132 14.61 -1.25 11.42
C ALA A 132 13.75 -0.62 12.53
N PHE A 133 14.14 -0.82 13.79
CA PHE A 133 13.43 -0.27 14.96
C PHE A 133 13.41 1.27 14.94
N ALA A 134 14.58 1.89 14.75
CA ALA A 134 14.70 3.35 14.70
C ALA A 134 13.93 3.94 13.51
N GLY A 135 13.99 3.30 12.33
CA GLY A 135 13.26 3.71 11.14
C GLY A 135 11.75 3.69 11.33
N ALA A 136 11.21 2.63 11.96
CA ALA A 136 9.80 2.55 12.29
C ALA A 136 9.35 3.68 13.23
N LEU A 137 10.12 3.94 14.30
CA LEU A 137 9.84 5.03 15.24
C LEU A 137 9.92 6.41 14.57
N LEU A 138 10.91 6.62 13.71
CA LEU A 138 11.10 7.87 13.00
C LEU A 138 9.94 8.15 12.05
N ALA A 139 9.50 7.15 11.27
CA ALA A 139 8.35 7.31 10.37
C ALA A 139 7.08 7.70 11.13
N VAL A 140 6.76 7.02 12.22
CA VAL A 140 5.61 7.37 13.06
C VAL A 140 5.78 8.73 13.72
N GLY A 141 7.00 9.07 14.15
CA GLY A 141 7.34 10.40 14.64
C GLY A 141 7.04 11.49 13.61
N ILE A 142 7.39 11.27 12.35
CA ILE A 142 7.03 12.17 11.24
C ILE A 142 5.50 12.27 11.11
N VAL A 143 4.76 11.17 11.18
CA VAL A 143 3.28 11.19 11.14
C VAL A 143 2.72 12.10 12.23
N TYR A 144 3.21 11.98 13.47
CA TYR A 144 2.81 12.85 14.57
C TYR A 144 3.17 14.32 14.33
N LEU A 145 4.37 14.60 13.81
CA LEU A 145 4.79 15.96 13.47
C LEU A 145 3.94 16.57 12.35
N LEU A 146 3.43 15.76 11.43
CA LEU A 146 2.57 16.24 10.33
C LEU A 146 1.17 16.63 10.80
N ILE A 147 0.68 16.00 11.86
CA ILE A 147 -0.64 16.31 12.44
C ILE A 147 -0.55 17.23 13.67
N ALA A 148 0.67 17.52 14.14
CA ALA A 148 0.92 18.37 15.31
C ALA A 148 0.26 19.74 15.15
N GLY A 149 -0.39 20.22 16.22
CA GLY A 149 -1.14 21.47 16.21
C GLY A 149 -2.55 21.39 15.62
N SER A 150 -3.00 20.20 15.15
CA SER A 150 -4.36 19.98 14.66
C SER A 150 -5.13 18.97 15.52
N VAL A 151 -6.47 18.99 15.43
CA VAL A 151 -7.29 17.93 16.02
C VAL A 151 -6.93 16.61 15.33
N ALA A 152 -6.30 15.71 16.09
CA ALA A 152 -5.87 14.39 15.63
C ALA A 152 -7.09 13.48 15.43
N THR A 153 -7.80 13.69 14.34
CA THR A 153 -8.89 12.81 13.91
C THR A 153 -8.28 11.52 13.33
N PRO A 154 -8.94 10.36 13.52
CA PRO A 154 -8.45 9.08 13.01
C PRO A 154 -8.10 9.10 11.51
N GLY A 155 -8.94 9.74 10.69
CA GLY A 155 -8.71 9.87 9.25
C GLY A 155 -7.43 10.63 8.89
N LYS A 156 -7.11 11.72 9.61
CA LYS A 156 -5.88 12.49 9.38
C LYS A 156 -4.62 11.69 9.73
N VAL A 157 -4.66 10.93 10.82
CA VAL A 157 -3.55 10.06 11.24
C VAL A 157 -3.26 9.01 10.16
N LEU A 158 -4.29 8.33 9.67
CA LEU A 158 -4.18 7.30 8.62
C LEU A 158 -3.63 7.89 7.31
N LEU A 159 -4.07 9.10 6.96
CA LEU A 159 -3.64 9.76 5.74
C LEU A 159 -2.19 10.26 5.78
N ALA A 160 -1.78 10.83 6.92
CA ALA A 160 -0.39 11.18 7.17
C ALA A 160 0.50 9.92 7.16
N GLY A 161 0.02 8.82 7.76
CA GLY A 161 0.64 7.51 7.71
C GLY A 161 0.84 6.99 6.30
N ALA A 162 -0.21 6.98 5.47
CA ALA A 162 -0.13 6.58 4.07
C ALA A 162 0.85 7.45 3.27
N THR A 163 0.92 8.75 3.56
CA THR A 163 1.86 9.67 2.92
C THR A 163 3.31 9.35 3.28
N VAL A 164 3.59 9.14 4.57
CA VAL A 164 4.94 8.74 5.04
C VAL A 164 5.31 7.36 4.50
N GLN A 165 4.36 6.43 4.45
CA GLN A 165 4.55 5.10 3.88
C GLN A 165 5.00 5.19 2.42
N LEU A 166 4.20 5.89 1.59
CA LEU A 166 4.49 6.09 0.18
C LEU A 166 5.85 6.76 -0.02
N ALA A 167 6.15 7.81 0.74
CA ALA A 167 7.44 8.50 0.68
C ALA A 167 8.62 7.58 1.01
N ALA A 168 8.53 6.82 2.11
CA ALA A 168 9.61 5.97 2.57
C ALA A 168 9.86 4.79 1.61
N THR A 169 8.79 4.18 1.09
CA THR A 169 8.89 3.10 0.10
C THR A 169 9.57 3.57 -1.17
N SER A 170 9.22 4.75 -1.70
CA SER A 170 9.81 5.25 -2.95
C SER A 170 11.30 5.57 -2.83
N VAL A 171 11.74 6.08 -1.68
CA VAL A 171 13.17 6.27 -1.41
C VAL A 171 13.87 4.91 -1.27
N ALA A 172 13.25 3.93 -0.63
CA ALA A 172 13.82 2.58 -0.49
C ALA A 172 13.95 1.87 -1.85
N GLU A 173 12.95 1.98 -2.72
CA GLU A 173 13.00 1.43 -4.09
C GLU A 173 14.08 2.12 -4.93
N PHE A 174 14.21 3.44 -4.80
CA PHE A 174 15.28 4.18 -5.46
C PHE A 174 16.67 3.71 -5.03
N LEU A 175 16.91 3.58 -3.72
CA LEU A 175 18.19 3.07 -3.20
C LEU A 175 18.48 1.64 -3.65
N GLN A 176 17.44 0.80 -3.79
CA GLN A 176 17.59 -0.56 -4.32
C GLN A 176 18.03 -0.59 -5.79
N MET A 177 17.54 0.35 -6.59
CA MET A 177 17.93 0.46 -7.99
C MET A 177 19.34 1.00 -8.16
N LEU A 178 19.82 1.84 -7.24
CA LEU A 178 21.19 2.35 -7.28
C LEU A 178 22.25 1.26 -7.11
N ASP A 179 21.98 0.27 -6.25
CA ASP A 179 22.92 -0.83 -5.99
C ASP A 179 22.17 -2.14 -5.69
N GLU A 180 21.70 -2.77 -6.77
CA GLU A 180 20.94 -4.02 -6.69
C GLU A 180 21.70 -5.11 -5.93
N ARG A 181 23.03 -5.18 -6.07
CA ARG A 181 23.85 -6.20 -5.43
C ARG A 181 23.87 -6.06 -3.92
N ARG A 182 24.08 -4.84 -3.40
CA ARG A 182 24.10 -4.60 -1.95
C ARG A 182 22.71 -4.72 -1.33
N THR A 183 21.67 -4.37 -2.07
CA THR A 183 20.29 -4.38 -1.56
C THR A 183 19.48 -5.61 -1.93
N GLN A 184 20.06 -6.61 -2.59
CA GLN A 184 19.33 -7.79 -3.09
C GLN A 184 18.53 -8.51 -1.98
N GLY A 185 19.09 -8.59 -0.76
CA GLY A 185 18.44 -9.21 0.40
C GLY A 185 17.28 -8.38 0.97
N VAL A 186 17.22 -7.08 0.68
CA VAL A 186 16.18 -6.15 1.18
C VAL A 186 14.82 -6.55 0.65
N PHE A 187 14.71 -6.96 -0.62
CA PHE A 187 13.45 -7.35 -1.23
C PHE A 187 12.78 -8.50 -0.47
N PHE A 188 13.55 -9.55 -0.13
CA PHE A 188 13.04 -10.68 0.65
C PHE A 188 12.75 -10.29 2.10
N TRP A 189 13.64 -9.51 2.72
CA TRP A 189 13.43 -9.01 4.08
C TRP A 189 12.17 -8.14 4.19
N GLY A 190 11.89 -7.30 3.19
CA GLY A 190 10.71 -6.43 3.11
C GLY A 190 9.38 -7.17 3.01
N ASN A 191 9.41 -8.46 2.66
CA ASN A 191 8.25 -9.34 2.62
C ASN A 191 8.12 -10.23 3.86
N GLY A 192 8.97 -10.03 4.86
CA GLY A 192 8.94 -10.72 6.15
C GLY A 192 9.46 -12.16 6.10
N THR A 193 10.33 -12.52 7.03
CA THR A 193 10.90 -13.86 7.19
C THR A 193 11.01 -14.25 8.65
N LEU A 194 10.64 -15.50 8.96
CA LEU A 194 10.84 -16.06 10.30
C LEU A 194 12.20 -16.77 10.44
N LEU A 195 13.02 -16.82 9.40
CA LEU A 195 14.36 -17.40 9.48
C LEU A 195 15.21 -16.64 10.50
N GLN A 196 15.75 -17.37 11.48
CA GLN A 196 16.58 -16.82 12.54
C GLN A 196 17.91 -17.56 12.63
N ALA A 197 18.99 -16.80 12.84
CA ALA A 197 20.33 -17.33 13.13
C ALA A 197 20.52 -17.54 14.64
N GLY A 198 19.65 -18.36 15.26
CA GLY A 198 19.71 -18.69 16.69
C GLY A 198 18.68 -17.97 17.59
N LEU A 199 18.77 -18.23 18.90
CA LEU A 199 17.76 -17.82 19.89
C LEU A 199 17.91 -16.38 20.38
N ASP A 200 19.08 -15.76 20.22
CA ASP A 200 19.41 -14.49 20.87
C ASP A 200 18.46 -13.36 20.46
N ARG A 201 18.20 -13.21 19.16
CA ARG A 201 17.32 -12.14 18.63
C ARG A 201 15.87 -12.33 19.06
N PRO A 202 15.23 -13.51 18.87
CA PRO A 202 13.87 -13.74 19.38
C PRO A 202 13.74 -13.58 20.89
N LEU A 203 14.72 -14.01 21.69
CA LEU A 203 14.67 -13.87 23.15
C LEU A 203 14.83 -12.41 23.60
N MET A 204 15.83 -11.70 23.06
CA MET A 204 16.09 -10.30 23.40
C MET A 204 14.90 -9.40 23.06
N VAL A 205 14.39 -9.51 21.83
CA VAL A 205 13.22 -8.72 21.42
C VAL A 205 11.94 -9.24 22.10
N GLY A 206 11.86 -10.55 22.36
CA GLY A 206 10.77 -11.18 23.11
C GLY A 206 10.61 -10.61 24.51
N ALA A 207 11.71 -10.30 25.21
CA ALA A 207 11.67 -9.64 26.51
C ALA A 207 11.06 -8.22 26.43
N VAL A 208 11.42 -7.45 25.39
CA VAL A 208 10.85 -6.11 25.14
C VAL A 208 9.36 -6.22 24.81
N VAL A 209 8.97 -7.16 23.96
CA VAL A 209 7.57 -7.43 23.61
C VAL A 209 6.79 -7.85 24.85
N ALA A 210 7.32 -8.75 25.68
CA ALA A 210 6.67 -9.20 26.91
C ALA A 210 6.40 -8.02 27.87
N ALA A 211 7.39 -7.16 28.10
CA ALA A 211 7.21 -5.97 28.93
C ALA A 211 6.12 -5.02 28.37
N ALA A 212 6.12 -4.79 27.06
CA ALA A 212 5.11 -3.94 26.41
C ALA A 212 3.69 -4.56 26.44
N VAL A 213 3.57 -5.89 26.25
CA VAL A 213 2.30 -6.61 26.36
C VAL A 213 1.76 -6.59 27.79
N LEU A 214 2.63 -6.71 28.80
CA LEU A 214 2.25 -6.60 30.22
C LEU A 214 1.77 -5.19 30.58
N ALA A 215 2.25 -4.15 29.88
CA ALA A 215 1.76 -2.78 30.04
C ALA A 215 0.42 -2.51 29.33
N ALA A 216 0.10 -3.25 28.26
CA ALA A 216 -1.10 -3.00 27.43
C ALA A 216 -2.44 -3.03 28.20
N PRO A 217 -2.67 -3.94 29.18
CA PRO A 217 -3.90 -3.94 30.00
C PRO A 217 -4.15 -2.65 30.78
N LEU A 218 -3.11 -1.85 31.08
CA LEU A 218 -3.27 -0.54 31.74
C LEU A 218 -4.10 0.44 30.90
N LEU A 219 -4.12 0.24 29.59
CA LEU A 219 -4.88 1.05 28.63
C LEU A 219 -6.25 0.47 28.32
N ALA A 220 -6.56 -0.75 28.77
CA ALA A 220 -7.80 -1.45 28.40
C ALA A 220 -9.06 -0.67 28.81
N ARG A 221 -9.16 -0.24 30.08
CA ARG A 221 -10.31 0.53 30.57
C ARG A 221 -10.49 1.87 29.85
N PRO A 222 -9.45 2.72 29.72
CA PRO A 222 -9.55 3.94 28.93
C PRO A 222 -10.02 3.70 27.48
N LEU A 223 -9.53 2.64 26.82
CA LEU A 223 -9.93 2.29 25.45
C LEU A 223 -11.39 1.80 25.36
N ASP A 224 -11.85 1.03 26.35
CA ASP A 224 -13.27 0.63 26.45
C ASP A 224 -14.19 1.86 26.59
N LEU A 225 -13.78 2.86 27.37
CA LEU A 225 -14.54 4.11 27.53
C LEU A 225 -14.49 4.97 26.25
N MET A 226 -13.33 5.05 25.60
CA MET A 226 -13.20 5.73 24.30
C MET A 226 -14.10 5.11 23.23
N ALA A 227 -14.38 3.81 23.28
CA ALA A 227 -15.28 3.16 22.33
C ALA A 227 -16.72 3.71 22.36
N LEU A 228 -17.13 4.38 23.45
CA LEU A 228 -18.43 5.07 23.58
C LEU A 228 -18.47 6.46 22.92
N GLY A 229 -17.32 6.93 22.41
CA GLY A 229 -17.14 8.27 21.85
C GLY A 229 -16.18 9.12 22.69
N ASP A 230 -15.42 9.99 22.03
CA ASP A 230 -14.37 10.79 22.68
C ASP A 230 -14.96 11.74 23.75
N GLN A 231 -16.06 12.43 23.43
CA GLN A 231 -16.76 13.32 24.36
C GLN A 231 -17.31 12.56 25.58
N THR A 232 -17.91 11.39 25.36
CA THR A 232 -18.42 10.52 26.43
C THR A 232 -17.29 10.04 27.33
N ALA A 233 -16.15 9.66 26.76
CA ALA A 233 -14.98 9.23 27.52
C ALA A 233 -14.37 10.36 28.36
N GLU A 234 -14.29 11.58 27.81
CA GLU A 234 -13.83 12.77 28.54
C GLU A 234 -14.75 13.11 29.71
N ALA A 235 -16.08 13.03 29.51
CA ALA A 235 -17.06 13.21 30.59
C ALA A 235 -16.93 12.16 31.69
N LEU A 236 -16.49 10.94 31.36
CA LEU A 236 -16.20 9.85 32.31
C LEU A 236 -14.79 9.95 32.93
N GLY A 237 -14.07 11.05 32.71
CA GLY A 237 -12.77 11.35 33.33
C GLY A 237 -11.56 10.82 32.57
N VAL A 238 -11.72 10.29 31.35
CA VAL A 238 -10.60 9.82 30.53
C VAL A 238 -9.96 11.00 29.80
N ARG A 239 -8.65 11.21 30.01
CA ARG A 239 -7.88 12.21 29.25
C ARG A 239 -7.49 11.66 27.88
N VAL A 240 -8.39 11.75 26.90
CA VAL A 240 -8.21 11.22 25.53
C VAL A 240 -6.91 11.72 24.90
N ALA A 241 -6.57 13.00 25.12
CA ALA A 241 -5.33 13.62 24.64
C ALA A 241 -4.03 12.95 25.14
N ARG A 242 -4.06 12.19 26.25
CA ARG A 242 -2.91 11.43 26.76
C ARG A 242 -3.01 9.94 26.44
N VAL A 243 -4.22 9.38 26.53
CA VAL A 243 -4.44 7.94 26.32
C VAL A 243 -4.22 7.55 24.86
N ARG A 244 -4.72 8.34 23.91
CA ARG A 244 -4.56 8.05 22.47
C ARG A 244 -3.08 7.98 22.06
N PRO A 245 -2.23 9.00 22.31
CA PRO A 245 -0.82 8.91 21.94
C PRO A 245 -0.08 7.83 22.74
N ALA A 246 -0.42 7.58 24.00
CA ALA A 246 0.18 6.48 24.77
C ALA A 246 -0.12 5.10 24.15
N ALA A 247 -1.39 4.84 23.79
CA ALA A 247 -1.79 3.59 23.14
C ALA A 247 -1.13 3.40 21.78
N LEU A 248 -1.10 4.45 20.96
CA LEU A 248 -0.45 4.42 19.67
C LEU A 248 1.07 4.26 19.78
N THR A 249 1.72 4.90 20.76
CA THR A 249 3.17 4.74 21.01
C THR A 249 3.49 3.31 21.43
N LEU A 250 2.73 2.74 22.36
CA LEU A 250 2.91 1.35 22.79
C LEU A 250 2.70 0.37 21.63
N ALA A 251 1.68 0.61 20.81
CA ALA A 251 1.42 -0.19 19.62
C ALA A 251 2.59 -0.12 18.64
N VAL A 252 3.09 1.09 18.37
CA VAL A 252 4.22 1.30 17.46
C VAL A 252 5.50 0.65 17.98
N LEU A 253 5.75 0.68 19.29
CA LEU A 253 6.88 -0.04 19.90
C LEU A 253 6.77 -1.56 19.68
N LEU A 254 5.57 -2.13 19.88
CA LEU A 254 5.30 -3.54 19.61
C LEU A 254 5.48 -3.87 18.11
N ALA A 255 4.94 -3.05 17.21
CA ALA A 255 5.10 -3.25 15.78
C ALA A 255 6.56 -3.14 15.33
N ALA A 256 7.30 -2.14 15.80
CA ALA A 256 8.72 -1.97 15.52
C ALA A 256 9.55 -3.16 16.04
N ALA A 257 9.22 -3.68 17.22
CA ALA A 257 9.82 -4.90 17.75
C ALA A 257 9.52 -6.12 16.86
N ALA A 258 8.28 -6.29 16.40
CA ALA A 258 7.91 -7.36 15.47
C ALA A 258 8.71 -7.27 14.15
N VAL A 259 8.79 -6.08 13.55
CA VAL A 259 9.55 -5.83 12.32
C VAL A 259 11.04 -6.08 12.53
N THR A 260 11.55 -5.77 13.72
CA THR A 260 12.93 -6.05 14.09
C THR A 260 13.21 -7.55 14.13
N VAL A 261 12.26 -8.42 14.46
CA VAL A 261 12.48 -9.88 14.49
C VAL A 261 12.24 -10.51 13.13
N ALA A 262 11.12 -10.17 12.51
CA ALA A 262 10.55 -10.92 11.41
C ALA A 262 10.46 -10.13 10.09
N GLY A 263 10.94 -8.88 10.06
CA GLY A 263 10.73 -7.97 8.94
C GLY A 263 9.28 -7.47 8.85
N PRO A 264 8.95 -6.65 7.84
CA PRO A 264 7.60 -6.13 7.66
C PRO A 264 6.60 -7.25 7.36
N ILE A 265 5.60 -7.41 8.22
CA ILE A 265 4.49 -8.36 8.04
C ILE A 265 3.18 -7.57 8.09
N GLY A 266 2.34 -7.75 7.07
CA GLY A 266 1.03 -7.11 6.98
C GLY A 266 -0.10 -8.01 7.50
N PHE A 267 -1.30 -7.43 7.65
CA PHE A 267 -2.57 -8.12 7.92
C PHE A 267 -2.71 -8.85 9.26
N VAL A 268 -1.64 -9.28 9.94
CA VAL A 268 -1.75 -9.97 11.25
C VAL A 268 -2.37 -9.05 12.29
N GLY A 269 -1.85 -7.83 12.44
CA GLY A 269 -2.39 -6.82 13.36
C GLY A 269 -3.78 -6.29 12.97
N LEU A 270 -4.18 -6.45 11.71
CA LEU A 270 -5.53 -6.13 11.27
C LEU A 270 -6.51 -7.26 11.60
N VAL A 271 -6.20 -8.48 11.18
CA VAL A 271 -7.10 -9.65 11.19
C VAL A 271 -7.30 -10.20 12.59
N ALA A 272 -6.23 -10.32 13.39
CA ALA A 272 -6.30 -10.94 14.72
C ALA A 272 -7.31 -10.26 15.67
N PRO A 273 -7.23 -8.94 15.94
CA PRO A 273 -8.21 -8.28 16.81
C PRO A 273 -9.63 -8.29 16.23
N VAL A 274 -9.78 -8.20 14.91
CA VAL A 274 -11.11 -8.26 14.27
C VAL A 274 -11.74 -9.64 14.44
N ALA A 275 -10.97 -10.72 14.24
CA ALA A 275 -11.43 -12.08 14.46
C ALA A 275 -11.86 -12.30 15.92
N VAL A 276 -11.11 -11.78 16.89
CA VAL A 276 -11.49 -11.81 18.31
C VAL A 276 -12.82 -11.08 18.56
N ARG A 277 -13.03 -9.92 17.95
CA ARG A 277 -14.31 -9.18 18.03
C ARG A 277 -15.47 -9.94 17.41
N LEU A 278 -15.24 -10.66 16.30
CA LEU A 278 -16.24 -11.50 15.65
C LEU A 278 -16.63 -12.71 16.50
N LEU A 279 -15.73 -13.22 17.34
CA LEU A 279 -16.00 -14.26 18.33
C LEU A 279 -16.76 -13.74 19.56
N GLY A 280 -17.14 -12.45 19.57
CA GLY A 280 -17.98 -11.84 20.60
C GLY A 280 -17.20 -11.21 21.76
N VAL A 281 -15.87 -11.17 21.71
CA VAL A 281 -15.02 -10.55 22.74
C VAL A 281 -14.75 -9.10 22.38
N ARG A 282 -15.27 -8.15 23.17
CA ARG A 282 -15.17 -6.71 22.88
C ARG A 282 -14.39 -5.90 23.92
N THR A 283 -14.29 -6.40 25.15
CA THR A 283 -13.59 -5.73 26.25
C THR A 283 -12.09 -5.79 26.03
N HIS A 284 -11.41 -4.64 26.05
CA HIS A 284 -9.99 -4.56 25.70
C HIS A 284 -9.12 -5.40 26.65
N ALA A 285 -9.53 -5.59 27.90
CA ALA A 285 -8.79 -6.40 28.88
C ALA A 285 -8.59 -7.87 28.45
N VAL A 286 -9.59 -8.46 27.77
CA VAL A 286 -9.51 -9.83 27.24
C VAL A 286 -9.12 -9.82 25.77
N LEU A 287 -9.56 -8.80 25.02
CA LEU A 287 -9.27 -8.68 23.60
C LEU A 287 -7.77 -8.53 23.33
N LEU A 288 -7.04 -7.73 24.12
CA LEU A 288 -5.60 -7.53 23.93
C LEU A 288 -4.80 -8.84 23.99
N PRO A 289 -4.83 -9.63 25.09
CA PRO A 289 -4.07 -10.88 25.15
C PRO A 289 -4.55 -11.91 24.11
N LEU A 290 -5.86 -11.99 23.87
CA LEU A 290 -6.43 -12.92 22.90
C LEU A 290 -6.06 -12.55 21.45
N ALA A 291 -5.98 -11.27 21.13
CA ALA A 291 -5.48 -10.79 19.84
C ALA A 291 -4.01 -11.13 19.67
N GLY A 292 -3.22 -11.07 20.74
CA GLY A 292 -1.83 -11.55 20.74
C GLY A 292 -1.73 -13.06 20.46
N LEU A 293 -2.50 -13.89 21.17
CA LEU A 293 -2.53 -15.35 20.96
C LEU A 293 -2.96 -15.72 19.53
N LEU A 294 -4.03 -15.09 19.04
CA LEU A 294 -4.51 -15.34 17.69
C LEU A 294 -3.53 -14.80 16.64
N GLY A 295 -2.88 -13.67 16.89
CA GLY A 295 -1.82 -13.13 16.02
C GLY A 295 -0.62 -14.08 15.90
N ALA A 296 -0.19 -14.67 17.01
CA ALA A 296 0.84 -15.72 17.02
C ALA A 296 0.40 -16.96 16.24
N ALA A 297 -0.84 -17.42 16.44
CA ALA A 297 -1.36 -18.60 15.75
C ALA A 297 -1.46 -18.35 14.24
N LEU A 298 -1.96 -17.17 13.83
CA LEU A 298 -2.06 -16.79 12.43
C LEU A 298 -0.69 -16.69 11.76
N LEU A 299 0.30 -16.10 12.44
CA LEU A 299 1.63 -15.93 11.87
C LEU A 299 2.36 -17.28 11.72
N LEU A 300 2.31 -18.13 12.74
CA LEU A 300 2.87 -19.48 12.66
C LEU A 300 2.16 -20.35 11.61
N ALA A 301 0.83 -20.23 11.51
CA ALA A 301 0.07 -20.95 10.48
C ALA A 301 0.43 -20.48 9.07
N ALA A 302 0.66 -19.17 8.89
CA ALA A 302 1.10 -18.61 7.61
C ALA A 302 2.50 -19.09 7.23
N ASP A 303 3.44 -19.15 8.18
CA ASP A 303 4.79 -19.66 7.91
C ASP A 303 4.78 -21.17 7.65
N ALA A 304 3.99 -21.94 8.41
CA ALA A 304 3.78 -23.36 8.15
C ALA A 304 3.19 -23.60 6.76
N ALA A 305 2.19 -22.80 6.34
CA ALA A 305 1.65 -22.86 4.99
C ALA A 305 2.68 -22.50 3.93
N ALA A 306 3.55 -21.50 4.17
CA ALA A 306 4.65 -21.17 3.27
C ALA A 306 5.59 -22.36 3.06
N GLN A 307 5.96 -23.04 4.15
CA GLN A 307 6.82 -24.22 4.13
C GLN A 307 6.15 -25.44 3.48
N ILE A 308 4.84 -25.62 3.62
CA ILE A 308 4.10 -26.72 2.97
C ILE A 308 3.97 -26.48 1.46
N VAL A 309 3.66 -25.24 1.05
CA VAL A 309 3.50 -24.88 -0.36
C VAL A 309 4.83 -24.90 -1.11
N ARG A 310 5.90 -24.43 -0.47
CA ARG A 310 7.28 -24.56 -0.96
C ARG A 310 8.17 -25.18 0.11
N PRO A 311 8.27 -26.51 0.13
CA PRO A 311 9.18 -27.23 1.01
C PRO A 311 10.61 -26.70 0.83
N PRO A 312 11.34 -26.38 1.91
CA PRO A 312 12.73 -25.93 1.81
C PRO A 312 13.64 -26.93 1.08
N SER A 313 13.25 -28.21 1.02
CA SER A 313 13.92 -29.28 0.27
C SER A 313 13.78 -29.18 -1.26
N ALA A 314 12.90 -28.33 -1.78
CA ALA A 314 12.61 -28.24 -3.20
C ALA A 314 13.62 -27.37 -3.99
N GLY A 315 14.55 -26.68 -3.34
CA GLY A 315 15.62 -25.89 -3.99
C GLY A 315 15.20 -24.53 -4.56
N TYR A 316 13.93 -24.13 -4.44
CA TYR A 316 13.38 -22.88 -5.00
C TYR A 316 13.39 -21.67 -4.05
N GLY A 317 14.06 -21.78 -2.89
CA GLY A 317 13.98 -20.78 -1.82
C GLY A 317 12.64 -20.82 -1.08
N GLU A 318 12.62 -20.29 0.15
CA GLU A 318 11.41 -20.25 0.98
C GLU A 318 10.50 -19.08 0.61
N LEU A 319 9.18 -19.30 0.62
CA LEU A 319 8.21 -18.23 0.47
C LEU A 319 8.24 -17.32 1.72
N PRO A 320 8.39 -15.99 1.57
CA PRO A 320 8.30 -15.07 2.69
C PRO A 320 6.94 -15.17 3.37
N VAL A 321 6.92 -15.20 4.70
CA VAL A 321 5.67 -15.35 5.47
C VAL A 321 4.70 -14.20 5.24
N GLY A 322 5.21 -12.98 5.01
CA GLY A 322 4.39 -11.80 4.73
C GLY A 322 3.56 -11.96 3.46
N VAL A 323 4.08 -12.65 2.45
CA VAL A 323 3.35 -12.97 1.20
C VAL A 323 2.14 -13.85 1.50
N ILE A 324 2.29 -14.89 2.32
CA ILE A 324 1.17 -15.76 2.72
C ILE A 324 0.15 -15.00 3.57
N THR A 325 0.61 -14.21 4.54
CA THR A 325 -0.30 -13.40 5.37
C THR A 325 -1.10 -12.39 4.54
N ALA A 326 -0.53 -11.83 3.48
CA ALA A 326 -1.24 -10.93 2.56
C ALA A 326 -2.20 -11.68 1.62
N LEU A 327 -1.84 -12.88 1.16
CA LEU A 327 -2.69 -13.76 0.37
C LEU A 327 -3.96 -14.20 1.10
N VAL A 328 -3.86 -14.41 2.42
CA VAL A 328 -5.02 -14.73 3.28
C VAL A 328 -5.71 -13.46 3.76
N GLY A 329 -4.94 -12.47 4.20
CA GLY A 329 -5.42 -11.24 4.81
C GLY A 329 -6.16 -10.33 3.84
N GLY A 330 -5.74 -10.24 2.58
CA GLY A 330 -6.41 -9.46 1.53
C GLY A 330 -7.86 -9.89 1.30
N PRO A 331 -8.14 -11.17 1.01
CA PRO A 331 -9.50 -11.69 0.91
C PRO A 331 -10.32 -11.54 2.19
N VAL A 332 -9.72 -11.78 3.37
CA VAL A 332 -10.40 -11.56 4.65
C VAL A 332 -10.78 -10.09 4.83
N PHE A 333 -9.89 -9.16 4.50
CA PHE A 333 -10.16 -7.72 4.55
C PHE A 333 -11.31 -7.33 3.61
N ILE A 334 -11.33 -7.87 2.38
CA ILE A 334 -12.44 -7.70 1.43
C ILE A 334 -13.77 -8.19 2.02
N LEU A 335 -13.78 -9.35 2.67
CA LEU A 335 -14.99 -9.90 3.30
C LEU A 335 -15.46 -9.05 4.48
N LEU A 336 -14.53 -8.53 5.28
CA LEU A 336 -14.83 -7.64 6.40
C LEU A 336 -15.38 -6.29 5.91
N ALA A 337 -14.84 -5.75 4.82
CA ALA A 337 -15.30 -4.51 4.19
C ALA A 337 -16.79 -4.56 3.82
N ARG A 338 -17.32 -5.74 3.45
CA ARG A 338 -18.75 -5.93 3.15
C ARG A 338 -19.66 -5.72 4.36
N ARG A 339 -19.14 -5.92 5.57
CA ARG A 339 -19.90 -5.81 6.83
C ARG A 339 -19.85 -4.41 7.44
N VAL A 340 -19.00 -3.53 6.92
CA VAL A 340 -18.93 -2.14 7.38
C VAL A 340 -20.26 -1.46 7.03
N ALA A 341 -20.94 -0.97 8.07
CA ALA A 341 -22.14 -0.16 7.93
C ALA A 341 -21.75 1.11 7.16
N THR A 342 -22.34 1.26 5.98
CA THR A 342 -22.20 2.44 5.14
C THR A 342 -23.22 3.45 5.63
N GLY A 343 -22.80 4.31 6.55
CA GLY A 343 -23.61 5.37 7.12
C GLY A 343 -22.67 6.36 7.79
N ASP A 344 -22.75 7.62 7.36
CA ASP A 344 -22.00 8.77 7.86
C ASP A 344 -20.52 8.49 8.14
N ALA A 345 -19.80 8.07 7.10
CA ALA A 345 -18.40 8.47 7.03
C ALA A 345 -18.41 9.98 6.92
N ASP A 346 -18.32 10.63 8.09
CA ASP A 346 -17.99 12.04 8.22
C ASP A 346 -17.00 12.40 7.13
N THR A 347 -17.41 13.43 6.41
CA THR A 347 -16.75 14.38 5.49
C THR A 347 -15.28 14.71 5.85
N GLY A 348 -14.47 13.70 6.09
CA GLY A 348 -13.12 13.80 6.60
C GLY A 348 -12.15 13.92 5.44
N ALA A 349 -11.91 15.17 5.05
CA ALA A 349 -11.06 15.64 3.95
C ALA A 349 -11.78 15.85 2.61
N ALA A 350 -12.92 16.53 2.64
CA ALA A 350 -12.99 17.70 1.75
C ALA A 350 -11.82 18.60 2.18
N VAL A 351 -10.63 18.39 1.58
CA VAL A 351 -9.59 19.41 1.60
C VAL A 351 -10.29 20.61 1.01
N ALA A 352 -10.70 21.54 1.88
CA ALA A 352 -11.45 22.71 1.52
C ALA A 352 -10.79 23.28 0.27
N ALA A 353 -11.50 23.17 -0.84
CA ALA A 353 -11.00 23.59 -2.11
C ALA A 353 -10.59 25.05 -1.95
N ALA A 354 -9.31 25.32 -2.17
CA ALA A 354 -8.76 26.65 -2.07
C ALA A 354 -9.62 27.60 -2.93
N SER A 355 -9.82 28.81 -2.40
CA SER A 355 -10.50 29.91 -3.09
C SER A 355 -10.00 30.06 -4.53
N PRO A 356 -10.86 30.46 -5.47
CA PRO A 356 -10.50 30.55 -6.89
C PRO A 356 -9.22 31.38 -7.08
N GLY A 357 -8.31 30.86 -7.90
CA GLY A 357 -7.19 31.65 -8.40
C GLY A 357 -7.73 32.91 -9.09
N ARG A 358 -7.07 34.05 -8.87
CA ARG A 358 -7.44 35.34 -9.49
C ARG A 358 -7.32 35.35 -11.02
N LEU A 359 -6.68 34.33 -11.61
CA LEU A 359 -6.41 34.19 -13.04
C LEU A 359 -7.55 33.47 -13.76
N ARG A 360 -7.87 33.92 -14.98
CA ARG A 360 -8.86 33.26 -15.84
C ARG A 360 -8.34 31.88 -16.25
N PHE A 361 -9.20 30.86 -16.18
CA PHE A 361 -8.89 29.48 -16.60
C PHE A 361 -8.10 29.36 -17.93
N PRO A 362 -8.47 30.04 -19.04
CA PRO A 362 -7.71 29.95 -20.28
C PRO A 362 -6.24 30.40 -20.15
N ALA A 363 -5.95 31.40 -19.30
CA ALA A 363 -4.58 31.86 -19.08
C ALA A 363 -3.76 30.81 -18.29
N VAL A 364 -4.38 30.19 -17.27
CA VAL A 364 -3.76 29.11 -16.49
C VAL A 364 -3.49 27.89 -17.37
N LEU A 365 -4.46 27.49 -18.20
CA LEU A 365 -4.30 26.38 -19.13
C LEU A 365 -3.23 26.69 -20.18
N GLY A 366 -3.21 27.90 -20.73
CA GLY A 366 -2.18 28.36 -21.67
C GLY A 366 -0.77 28.31 -21.07
N LEU A 367 -0.61 28.75 -19.82
CA LEU A 367 0.66 28.63 -19.09
C LEU A 367 1.05 27.16 -18.86
N GLY A 368 0.09 26.31 -18.52
CA GLY A 368 0.32 24.87 -18.38
C GLY A 368 0.79 24.22 -19.69
N LEU A 369 0.16 24.57 -20.81
CA LEU A 369 0.54 24.08 -22.14
C LEU A 369 1.93 24.58 -22.55
N ALA A 370 2.26 25.84 -22.24
CA ALA A 370 3.60 26.38 -22.45
C ALA A 370 4.65 25.64 -21.59
N ALA A 371 4.33 25.32 -20.33
CA ALA A 371 5.20 24.52 -19.48
C ALA A 371 5.39 23.10 -20.01
N LEU A 372 4.35 22.49 -20.59
CA LEU A 372 4.44 21.18 -21.25
C LEU A 372 5.33 21.24 -22.50
N ALA A 373 5.14 22.24 -23.36
CA ALA A 373 5.99 22.45 -24.53
C ALA A 373 7.46 22.64 -24.12
N ALA A 374 7.72 23.46 -23.09
CA ALA A 374 9.07 23.63 -22.54
C ALA A 374 9.65 22.33 -21.99
N ALA A 375 8.86 21.54 -21.24
CA ALA A 375 9.30 20.25 -20.71
C ALA A 375 9.64 19.26 -21.84
N ILE A 376 8.86 19.23 -22.92
CA ILE A 376 9.14 18.39 -24.10
C ILE A 376 10.44 18.82 -24.77
N LEU A 377 10.64 20.13 -25.01
CA LEU A 377 11.87 20.64 -25.63
C LEU A 377 13.11 20.36 -24.77
N VAL A 378 13.02 20.58 -23.45
CA VAL A 378 14.07 20.20 -22.51
C VAL A 378 14.30 18.69 -22.53
N GLY A 379 13.24 17.90 -22.63
CA GLY A 379 13.32 16.46 -22.73
C GLY A 379 14.08 15.98 -23.98
N LEU A 380 13.77 16.53 -25.16
CA LEU A 380 14.50 16.20 -26.38
C LEU A 380 16.00 16.50 -26.27
N ARG A 381 16.33 17.59 -25.58
CA ARG A 381 17.70 18.05 -25.36
C ARG A 381 18.48 17.19 -24.36
N VAL A 382 17.90 16.96 -23.18
CA VAL A 382 18.60 16.41 -22.00
C VAL A 382 18.43 14.91 -21.94
N GLY A 383 19.55 14.18 -21.85
CA GLY A 383 19.60 12.73 -21.64
C GLY A 383 21.05 12.25 -21.55
N ASP A 384 21.26 10.95 -21.75
CA ASP A 384 22.56 10.27 -21.82
C ASP A 384 23.56 10.97 -22.78
N VAL A 385 23.07 11.39 -23.94
CA VAL A 385 23.78 12.21 -24.92
C VAL A 385 23.15 13.60 -24.99
N GLY A 386 23.81 14.62 -24.45
CA GLY A 386 23.31 16.00 -24.51
C GLY A 386 23.45 16.59 -25.91
N ILE A 387 22.38 17.18 -26.45
CA ILE A 387 22.43 18.00 -27.67
C ILE A 387 22.31 19.50 -27.33
N GLY A 388 22.95 20.35 -28.12
CA GLY A 388 22.84 21.81 -27.98
C GLY A 388 21.46 22.32 -28.42
N TRP A 389 21.03 23.49 -27.93
CA TRP A 389 19.79 24.13 -28.39
C TRP A 389 19.81 24.43 -29.90
N ASN A 390 20.97 24.82 -30.43
CA ASN A 390 21.15 25.09 -31.87
C ASN A 390 20.99 23.80 -32.69
N GLN A 391 21.53 22.68 -32.22
CA GLN A 391 21.38 21.37 -32.87
C GLN A 391 19.93 20.90 -32.83
N LEU A 392 19.25 21.05 -31.68
CA LEU A 392 17.82 20.73 -31.59
C LEU A 392 16.99 21.59 -32.54
N ALA A 393 17.26 22.90 -32.62
CA ALA A 393 16.59 23.79 -33.56
C ALA A 393 16.85 23.36 -35.00
N ALA A 394 18.09 23.04 -35.35
CA ALA A 394 18.46 22.55 -36.68
C ALA A 394 17.72 21.25 -37.04
N VAL A 395 17.66 20.27 -36.13
CA VAL A 395 16.88 19.04 -36.33
C VAL A 395 15.39 19.34 -36.56
N LEU A 396 14.80 20.25 -35.77
CA LEU A 396 13.40 20.63 -35.92
C LEU A 396 13.12 21.38 -37.24
N THR A 397 14.12 22.07 -37.81
CA THR A 397 14.05 22.73 -39.12
C THR A 397 14.49 21.85 -40.29
N GLY A 398 14.89 20.59 -40.04
CA GLY A 398 15.34 19.65 -41.08
C GLY A 398 16.77 19.85 -41.57
N SER A 399 17.61 20.55 -40.81
CA SER A 399 19.02 20.83 -41.08
C SER A 399 19.96 20.30 -39.99
N GLY A 400 19.52 19.30 -39.22
CA GLY A 400 20.26 18.70 -38.13
C GLY A 400 21.47 17.88 -38.59
N ASP A 401 22.44 17.68 -37.71
CA ASP A 401 23.48 16.67 -37.94
C ASP A 401 22.93 15.26 -37.68
N THR A 402 23.54 14.24 -38.28
CA THR A 402 23.05 12.84 -38.22
C THR A 402 22.95 12.31 -36.78
N MET A 403 23.83 12.77 -35.90
CA MET A 403 23.84 12.42 -34.48
C MET A 403 22.63 13.02 -33.75
N ALA A 404 22.37 14.32 -33.88
CA ALA A 404 21.24 14.97 -33.24
C ALA A 404 19.91 14.49 -33.81
N GLU A 405 19.82 14.23 -35.13
CA GLU A 405 18.63 13.62 -35.75
C GLU A 405 18.33 12.24 -35.17
N SER A 406 19.36 11.40 -35.02
CA SER A 406 19.22 10.07 -34.42
C SER A 406 18.73 10.18 -32.96
N VAL A 407 19.37 11.04 -32.16
CA VAL A 407 19.00 11.26 -30.75
C VAL A 407 17.55 11.73 -30.61
N VAL A 408 17.13 12.71 -31.41
CA VAL A 408 15.74 13.22 -31.38
C VAL A 408 14.76 12.16 -31.86
N SER A 409 15.11 11.35 -32.88
CA SER A 409 14.25 10.28 -33.41
C SER A 409 13.95 9.19 -32.39
N TYR A 410 14.91 8.86 -31.50
CA TYR A 410 14.67 7.93 -30.39
C TYR A 410 13.93 8.58 -29.21
N ARG A 411 14.17 9.86 -28.93
CA ARG A 411 13.59 10.55 -27.77
C ARG A 411 12.17 11.05 -28.00
N PHE A 412 11.84 11.49 -29.21
CA PHE A 412 10.56 12.13 -29.48
C PHE A 412 9.36 11.19 -29.25
N PRO A 413 9.35 9.93 -29.76
CA PRO A 413 8.26 9.00 -29.47
C PRO A 413 8.12 8.74 -27.97
N ARG A 414 9.24 8.53 -27.27
CA ARG A 414 9.29 8.28 -25.83
C ARG A 414 8.71 9.44 -25.02
N VAL A 415 9.09 10.68 -25.32
CA VAL A 415 8.60 11.88 -24.63
C VAL A 415 7.11 12.10 -24.88
N VAL A 416 6.63 11.82 -26.10
CA VAL A 416 5.19 11.90 -26.42
C VAL A 416 4.41 10.83 -25.66
N VAL A 417 4.88 9.58 -25.63
CA VAL A 417 4.27 8.50 -24.84
C VAL A 417 4.23 8.87 -23.35
N ALA A 418 5.31 9.43 -22.81
CA ALA A 418 5.39 9.90 -21.43
C ALA A 418 4.34 11.00 -21.14
N ALA A 419 4.21 11.98 -22.03
CA ALA A 419 3.22 13.05 -21.91
C ALA A 419 1.78 12.53 -21.93
N VAL A 420 1.43 11.68 -22.89
CA VAL A 420 0.08 11.12 -23.02
C VAL A 420 -0.25 10.18 -21.85
N ALA A 421 0.69 9.33 -21.44
CA ALA A 421 0.53 8.47 -20.27
C ALA A 421 0.31 9.30 -18.99
N GLY A 422 1.10 10.35 -18.78
CA GLY A 422 0.94 11.27 -17.65
C GLY A 422 -0.42 11.95 -17.64
N ALA A 423 -0.90 12.38 -18.81
CA ALA A 423 -2.24 12.95 -18.95
C ALA A 423 -3.35 11.96 -18.60
N CYS A 424 -3.27 10.72 -19.12
CA CYS A 424 -4.24 9.67 -18.84
C CYS A 424 -4.28 9.29 -17.35
N LEU A 425 -3.11 9.11 -16.71
CA LEU A 425 -3.04 8.79 -15.28
C LEU A 425 -3.60 9.91 -14.40
N ALA A 426 -3.34 11.18 -14.76
CA ALA A 426 -3.92 12.31 -14.04
C ALA A 426 -5.45 12.33 -14.14
N VAL A 427 -6.02 12.11 -15.32
CA VAL A 427 -7.48 12.06 -15.50
C VAL A 427 -8.09 10.81 -14.84
N ALA A 428 -7.36 9.68 -14.80
CA ALA A 428 -7.76 8.51 -14.00
C ALA A 428 -7.91 8.88 -12.53
N GLY A 429 -6.96 9.67 -12.02
CA GLY A 429 -6.98 10.27 -10.71
C GLY A 429 -8.23 11.10 -10.45
N VAL A 430 -8.58 12.01 -11.36
CA VAL A 430 -9.84 12.79 -11.28
C VAL A 430 -11.05 11.86 -11.17
N ALA A 431 -11.17 10.88 -12.07
CA ALA A 431 -12.32 9.96 -12.09
C ALA A 431 -12.46 9.17 -10.77
N VAL A 432 -11.36 8.62 -10.25
CA VAL A 432 -11.36 7.83 -9.02
C VAL A 432 -11.62 8.71 -7.80
N GLN A 433 -11.00 9.89 -7.71
CA GLN A 433 -11.19 10.82 -6.60
C GLN A 433 -12.62 11.32 -6.50
N SER A 434 -13.29 11.59 -7.63
CA SER A 434 -14.68 12.03 -7.65
C SER A 434 -15.66 10.93 -7.24
N VAL A 435 -15.41 9.66 -7.62
CA VAL A 435 -16.24 8.52 -7.17
C VAL A 435 -16.06 8.25 -5.68
N VAL A 436 -14.80 8.24 -5.22
CA VAL A 436 -14.44 7.94 -3.84
C VAL A 436 -14.75 9.11 -2.89
N ARG A 437 -14.83 10.33 -3.42
CA ARG A 437 -14.92 11.59 -2.66
C ARG A 437 -13.75 11.76 -1.69
N ASN A 438 -12.56 11.40 -2.14
CA ASN A 438 -11.33 11.58 -1.40
C ASN A 438 -10.26 12.13 -2.35
N PRO A 439 -9.73 13.34 -2.13
CA PRO A 439 -8.74 13.97 -3.00
C PRO A 439 -7.39 13.23 -3.00
N LEU A 440 -7.21 12.26 -2.10
CA LEU A 440 -6.00 11.47 -1.94
C LEU A 440 -6.22 10.02 -2.39
N ALA A 441 -7.37 9.72 -3.00
CA ALA A 441 -7.54 8.47 -3.71
C ALA A 441 -6.65 8.47 -4.97
N GLU A 442 -5.88 7.40 -5.13
CA GLU A 442 -5.10 7.11 -6.31
C GLU A 442 -5.74 5.93 -7.07
N PRO A 443 -5.69 5.89 -8.42
CA PRO A 443 -6.23 4.77 -9.19
C PRO A 443 -5.68 3.39 -8.80
N SER A 444 -4.43 3.34 -8.33
CA SER A 444 -3.81 2.12 -7.81
C SER A 444 -4.54 1.53 -6.60
N LEU A 445 -5.22 2.36 -5.79
CA LEU A 445 -5.99 1.91 -4.62
C LEU A 445 -7.25 1.13 -5.00
N VAL A 446 -7.72 1.23 -6.24
CA VAL A 446 -8.87 0.44 -6.73
C VAL A 446 -8.41 -0.98 -7.13
N GLY A 447 -7.13 -1.32 -6.99
CA GLY A 447 -6.60 -2.66 -7.28
C GLY A 447 -6.38 -2.95 -8.77
N VAL A 448 -6.77 -2.04 -9.67
CA VAL A 448 -6.62 -2.17 -11.12
C VAL A 448 -5.14 -2.26 -11.52
N THR A 449 -4.30 -1.38 -10.98
CA THR A 449 -2.85 -1.40 -11.24
C THR A 449 -2.19 -2.68 -10.73
N GLY A 450 -2.62 -3.20 -9.57
CA GLY A 450 -2.15 -4.46 -9.04
C GLY A 450 -2.54 -5.66 -9.92
N GLY A 451 -3.78 -5.67 -10.43
CA GLY A 451 -4.23 -6.65 -11.41
C GLY A 451 -3.45 -6.60 -12.73
N ALA A 452 -3.16 -5.39 -13.23
CA ALA A 452 -2.36 -5.20 -14.44
C ALA A 452 -0.91 -5.67 -14.25
N SER A 453 -0.34 -5.38 -13.08
CA SER A 453 0.99 -5.85 -12.68
C SER A 453 1.05 -7.37 -12.61
N ALA A 454 0.08 -8.01 -11.97
CA ALA A 454 0.00 -9.47 -11.87
C ALA A 454 -0.14 -10.13 -13.25
N GLY A 455 -0.98 -9.59 -14.13
CA GLY A 455 -1.15 -10.09 -15.50
C GLY A 455 0.13 -9.99 -16.33
N ALA A 456 0.85 -8.86 -16.25
CA ALA A 456 2.11 -8.68 -16.95
C ALA A 456 3.21 -9.62 -16.42
N VAL A 457 3.38 -9.69 -15.10
CA VAL A 457 4.37 -10.57 -14.46
C VAL A 457 4.09 -12.04 -14.77
N LEU A 458 2.82 -12.45 -14.82
CA LEU A 458 2.45 -13.80 -15.25
C LEU A 458 3.00 -14.12 -16.65
N VAL A 459 2.86 -13.21 -17.61
CA VAL A 459 3.39 -13.42 -18.97
C VAL A 459 4.93 -13.45 -18.99
N ILE A 460 5.59 -12.49 -18.33
CA ILE A 460 7.06 -12.41 -18.27
C ILE A 460 7.66 -13.73 -17.75
N LEU A 461 6.98 -14.36 -16.78
CA LEU A 461 7.51 -15.53 -16.08
C LEU A 461 7.03 -16.85 -16.66
N ALA A 462 5.75 -16.96 -17.03
CA ALA A 462 5.18 -18.20 -17.55
C ALA A 462 5.47 -18.42 -19.04
N ILE A 463 5.64 -17.33 -19.81
CA ILE A 463 5.86 -17.40 -21.27
C ILE A 463 6.97 -16.41 -21.68
N PRO A 464 8.25 -16.67 -21.34
CA PRO A 464 9.34 -15.72 -21.63
C PRO A 464 9.56 -15.42 -23.12
N ALA A 465 9.18 -16.34 -24.00
CA ALA A 465 9.24 -16.20 -25.45
C ALA A 465 7.97 -15.58 -26.07
N ALA A 466 7.09 -14.99 -25.25
CA ALA A 466 5.86 -14.37 -25.72
C ALA A 466 6.11 -13.22 -26.70
N PRO A 467 5.23 -13.01 -27.69
CA PRO A 467 5.25 -11.80 -28.51
C PRO A 467 5.12 -10.55 -27.64
N ALA A 468 5.81 -9.47 -28.00
CA ALA A 468 5.83 -8.22 -27.22
C ALA A 468 4.42 -7.63 -26.96
N VAL A 469 3.47 -7.87 -27.86
CA VAL A 469 2.06 -7.45 -27.76
C VAL A 469 1.32 -8.15 -26.61
N MET A 470 1.71 -9.37 -26.25
CA MET A 470 1.00 -10.16 -25.24
C MET A 470 1.12 -9.57 -23.83
N LEU A 471 2.22 -8.85 -23.58
CA LEU A 471 2.48 -8.23 -22.28
C LEU A 471 1.49 -7.08 -21.97
N PRO A 472 1.31 -6.06 -22.83
CA PRO A 472 0.23 -5.07 -22.70
C PRO A 472 -1.17 -5.69 -22.60
N VAL A 473 -1.46 -6.73 -23.39
CA VAL A 473 -2.78 -7.40 -23.37
C VAL A 473 -3.04 -8.07 -22.02
N ALA A 474 -2.07 -8.79 -21.48
CA ALA A 474 -2.21 -9.45 -20.19
C ALA A 474 -2.32 -8.42 -19.04
N ALA A 475 -1.60 -7.30 -19.13
CA ALA A 475 -1.75 -6.19 -18.19
C ALA A 475 -3.17 -5.60 -18.24
N ALA A 476 -3.69 -5.31 -19.44
CA ALA A 476 -5.05 -4.79 -19.59
C ALA A 476 -6.11 -5.78 -19.08
N ALA A 477 -5.97 -7.07 -19.41
CA ALA A 477 -6.88 -8.13 -18.97
C ALA A 477 -6.86 -8.31 -17.45
N GLY A 478 -5.68 -8.34 -16.83
CA GLY A 478 -5.51 -8.44 -15.38
C GLY A 478 -6.12 -7.24 -14.64
N GLY A 479 -5.93 -6.02 -15.15
CA GLY A 479 -6.54 -4.82 -14.59
C GLY A 479 -8.07 -4.82 -14.72
N ALA A 480 -8.60 -5.24 -15.87
CA ALA A 480 -10.04 -5.37 -16.10
C ALA A 480 -10.67 -6.42 -15.18
N LEU A 481 -10.01 -7.57 -14.99
CA LEU A 481 -10.45 -8.62 -14.06
C LEU A 481 -10.48 -8.10 -12.62
N ALA A 482 -9.44 -7.40 -12.18
CA ALA A 482 -9.39 -6.80 -10.85
C ALA A 482 -10.54 -5.81 -10.64
N LEU A 483 -10.81 -4.93 -11.60
CA LEU A 483 -11.95 -4.02 -11.53
C LEU A 483 -13.28 -4.77 -11.45
N ALA A 484 -13.46 -5.79 -12.28
CA ALA A 484 -14.69 -6.57 -12.31
C ALA A 484 -14.96 -7.22 -10.95
N LEU A 485 -13.93 -7.78 -10.30
CA LEU A 485 -14.01 -8.33 -8.96
C LEU A 485 -14.33 -7.25 -7.92
N VAL A 486 -13.66 -6.09 -7.97
CA VAL A 486 -13.96 -4.98 -7.04
C VAL A 486 -15.41 -4.55 -7.16
N VAL A 487 -15.89 -4.33 -8.38
CA VAL A 487 -17.28 -3.91 -8.64
C VAL A 487 -18.27 -4.99 -8.19
N LEU A 488 -18.01 -6.27 -8.49
CA LEU A 488 -18.89 -7.37 -8.10
C LEU A 488 -19.01 -7.48 -6.58
N ILE A 489 -17.89 -7.35 -5.87
CA ILE A 489 -17.84 -7.52 -4.42
C ILE A 489 -18.34 -6.29 -3.66
N ALA A 490 -18.05 -5.08 -4.17
CA ALA A 490 -18.46 -3.82 -3.55
C ALA A 490 -19.95 -3.48 -3.80
N ARG A 491 -20.59 -4.09 -4.80
CA ARG A 491 -22.03 -3.91 -5.07
C ARG A 491 -22.88 -4.43 -3.90
N GLY A 492 -23.83 -3.60 -3.44
CA GLY A 492 -24.85 -3.95 -2.45
C GLY A 492 -26.25 -3.53 -2.87
N GLY A 493 -27.24 -3.72 -1.99
CA GLY A 493 -28.66 -3.41 -2.27
C GLY A 493 -28.95 -1.96 -2.64
N GLY A 494 -28.07 -1.02 -2.25
CA GLY A 494 -28.14 0.41 -2.63
C GLY A 494 -27.24 0.83 -3.80
N GLY A 495 -26.59 -0.12 -4.49
CA GLY A 495 -25.64 0.16 -5.56
C GLY A 495 -24.17 0.08 -5.11
N LEU A 496 -23.31 0.88 -5.76
CA LEU A 496 -21.87 0.96 -5.48
C LEU A 496 -21.61 2.03 -4.41
N ASP A 497 -21.25 1.60 -3.20
CA ASP A 497 -20.86 2.49 -2.12
C ASP A 497 -19.37 2.89 -2.25
N PRO A 498 -19.02 4.20 -2.21
CA PRO A 498 -17.64 4.67 -2.37
C PRO A 498 -16.66 4.10 -1.34
N THR A 499 -17.07 4.05 -0.06
CA THR A 499 -16.23 3.53 1.03
C THR A 499 -15.95 2.05 0.81
N ARG A 500 -16.96 1.25 0.45
CA ARG A 500 -16.75 -0.17 0.12
C ARG A 500 -15.86 -0.37 -1.10
N VAL A 501 -16.01 0.44 -2.15
CA VAL A 501 -15.14 0.36 -3.33
C VAL A 501 -13.67 0.54 -2.96
N VAL A 502 -13.34 1.52 -2.11
CA VAL A 502 -11.96 1.73 -1.64
C VAL A 502 -11.47 0.55 -0.82
N LEU A 503 -12.25 0.08 0.14
CA LEU A 503 -11.84 -1.02 1.01
C LEU A 503 -11.63 -2.33 0.24
N VAL A 504 -12.56 -2.66 -0.67
CA VAL A 504 -12.40 -3.82 -1.54
C VAL A 504 -11.19 -3.62 -2.47
N GLY A 505 -10.99 -2.42 -2.99
CA GLY A 505 -9.83 -2.06 -3.82
C GLY A 505 -8.49 -2.26 -3.10
N ILE A 506 -8.34 -1.78 -1.86
CA ILE A 506 -7.12 -1.95 -1.04
C ILE A 506 -6.85 -3.44 -0.81
N GLY A 507 -7.89 -4.22 -0.47
CA GLY A 507 -7.75 -5.66 -0.30
C GLY A 507 -7.36 -6.38 -1.60
N MET A 508 -7.90 -5.95 -2.74
CA MET A 508 -7.53 -6.47 -4.06
C MET A 508 -6.10 -6.10 -4.45
N ALA A 509 -5.65 -4.88 -4.17
CA ALA A 509 -4.27 -4.44 -4.39
C ALA A 509 -3.29 -5.30 -3.58
N ALA A 510 -3.57 -5.54 -2.29
CA ALA A 510 -2.73 -6.40 -1.46
C ALA A 510 -2.71 -7.86 -1.95
N THR A 511 -3.88 -8.40 -2.34
CA THR A 511 -3.98 -9.78 -2.85
C THR A 511 -3.21 -9.96 -4.15
N THR A 512 -3.37 -9.04 -5.10
CA THR A 512 -2.66 -9.08 -6.39
C THR A 512 -1.16 -8.85 -6.23
N MET A 513 -0.73 -8.02 -5.28
CA MET A 513 0.68 -7.85 -4.98
C MET A 513 1.29 -9.10 -4.33
N ALA A 514 0.58 -9.76 -3.41
CA ALA A 514 1.01 -11.03 -2.84
C ALA A 514 1.16 -12.12 -3.92
N LEU A 515 0.19 -12.23 -4.84
CA LEU A 515 0.29 -13.13 -6.00
C LEU A 515 1.50 -12.80 -6.88
N THR A 516 1.75 -11.52 -7.14
CA THR A 516 2.92 -11.06 -7.89
C THR A 516 4.22 -11.50 -7.22
N TYR A 517 4.32 -11.39 -5.89
CA TYR A 517 5.50 -11.83 -5.15
C TYR A 517 5.69 -13.35 -5.15
N VAL A 518 4.62 -14.14 -5.07
CA VAL A 518 4.71 -15.60 -5.27
C VAL A 518 5.33 -15.90 -6.63
N MET A 519 4.87 -15.24 -7.69
CA MET A 519 5.39 -15.44 -9.04
C MET A 519 6.85 -15.01 -9.17
N VAL A 520 7.21 -13.81 -8.70
CA VAL A 520 8.57 -13.28 -8.75
C VAL A 520 9.53 -14.16 -7.94
N SER A 521 9.11 -14.66 -6.78
CA SER A 521 9.96 -15.55 -5.96
C SER A 521 10.28 -16.90 -6.62
N SER A 522 9.50 -17.34 -7.63
CA SER A 522 9.82 -18.53 -8.44
C SER A 522 10.82 -18.24 -9.56
N ALA A 523 10.98 -16.98 -9.95
CA ALA A 523 11.82 -16.60 -11.07
C ALA A 523 13.21 -16.28 -10.55
N GLN A 524 14.24 -16.99 -11.01
CA GLN A 524 15.63 -16.63 -10.68
C GLN A 524 16.20 -15.64 -11.71
N MET A 525 15.98 -15.87 -13.01
CA MET A 525 16.61 -15.08 -14.08
C MET A 525 15.81 -13.85 -14.54
N ASN A 526 14.52 -13.74 -14.20
CA ASN A 526 13.62 -12.71 -14.73
C ASN A 526 13.12 -11.70 -13.68
N VAL A 527 13.70 -11.68 -12.48
CA VAL A 527 13.29 -10.78 -11.37
C VAL A 527 13.48 -9.32 -11.78
N ALA A 528 14.63 -8.95 -12.34
CA ALA A 528 14.94 -7.58 -12.73
C ALA A 528 13.94 -7.02 -13.76
N SER A 529 13.56 -7.84 -14.76
CA SER A 529 12.53 -7.46 -15.75
C SER A 529 11.16 -7.26 -15.11
N ALA A 530 10.78 -8.12 -14.16
CA ALA A 530 9.53 -7.96 -13.41
C ALA A 530 9.55 -6.71 -12.52
N LEU A 531 10.62 -6.47 -11.77
CA LEU A 531 10.78 -5.28 -10.91
C LEU A 531 10.78 -3.98 -11.73
N THR A 532 11.44 -3.97 -12.89
CA THR A 532 11.43 -2.83 -13.82
C THR A 532 10.02 -2.55 -14.33
N TRP A 533 9.23 -3.59 -14.64
CA TRP A 533 7.84 -3.43 -15.05
C TRP A 533 6.97 -2.88 -13.91
N LEU A 534 7.13 -3.41 -12.70
CA LEU A 534 6.40 -2.96 -11.51
C LEU A 534 6.70 -1.51 -11.14
N ALA A 535 7.92 -1.04 -11.42
CA ALA A 535 8.32 0.34 -11.19
C ALA A 535 7.78 1.33 -12.25
N GLY A 536 7.35 0.84 -13.42
CA GLY A 536 6.91 1.65 -14.55
C GLY A 536 8.07 2.35 -15.28
N SER A 537 8.16 2.14 -16.60
CA SER A 537 9.24 2.69 -17.42
C SER A 537 8.78 3.12 -18.82
N THR A 538 9.26 4.29 -19.22
CA THR A 538 9.18 4.88 -20.57
C THR A 538 10.36 4.47 -21.46
N TYR A 539 11.26 3.63 -20.93
CA TYR A 539 12.39 3.09 -21.69
C TYR A 539 11.90 2.33 -22.95
N ALA A 540 12.60 2.56 -24.06
CA ALA A 540 12.36 1.93 -25.36
C ALA A 540 10.91 2.04 -25.90
N ARG A 541 10.16 3.10 -25.54
CA ARG A 541 8.80 3.33 -26.06
C ARG A 541 8.82 4.10 -27.38
N GLY A 542 8.21 3.48 -28.40
CA GLY A 542 7.99 4.06 -29.74
C GLY A 542 6.57 4.57 -29.95
N PHE A 543 6.29 5.04 -31.17
CA PHE A 543 4.94 5.47 -31.56
C PHE A 543 3.91 4.34 -31.59
N ASP A 544 4.37 3.10 -31.77
CA ASP A 544 3.57 1.88 -31.62
C ASP A 544 2.91 1.78 -30.23
N SER A 545 3.59 2.29 -29.19
CA SER A 545 3.07 2.31 -27.82
C SER A 545 1.88 3.26 -27.66
N LEU A 546 1.69 4.23 -28.55
CA LEU A 546 0.52 5.13 -28.52
C LEU A 546 -0.79 4.41 -28.85
N ALA A 547 -0.74 3.29 -29.58
CA ALA A 547 -1.93 2.50 -29.87
C ALA A 547 -2.61 2.01 -28.58
N TRP A 548 -1.82 1.63 -27.57
CA TRP A 548 -2.31 1.24 -26.24
C TRP A 548 -2.91 2.40 -25.44
N LEU A 549 -2.54 3.63 -25.78
CA LEU A 549 -3.05 4.85 -25.14
C LEU A 549 -4.30 5.42 -25.83
N ALA A 550 -4.70 4.90 -27.00
CA ALA A 550 -5.88 5.39 -27.71
C ALA A 550 -7.17 5.25 -26.88
N LEU A 551 -7.42 4.06 -26.30
CA LEU A 551 -8.58 3.84 -25.44
C LEU A 551 -8.54 4.67 -24.14
N PRO A 552 -7.40 4.75 -23.41
CA PRO A 552 -7.22 5.72 -22.33
C PRO A 552 -7.55 7.16 -22.73
N VAL A 553 -7.05 7.66 -23.85
CA VAL A 553 -7.34 9.03 -24.30
C VAL A 553 -8.83 9.24 -24.54
N LEU A 554 -9.52 8.29 -25.18
CA LEU A 554 -10.98 8.35 -25.36
C LEU A 554 -11.72 8.35 -24.02
N ALA A 555 -11.27 7.55 -23.05
CA ALA A 555 -11.83 7.55 -21.70
C ALA A 555 -11.58 8.89 -20.97
N ALA A 556 -10.43 9.53 -21.16
CA ALA A 556 -10.13 10.86 -20.59
C ALA A 556 -11.08 11.93 -21.14
N ILE A 557 -11.33 11.88 -22.46
CA ILE A 557 -12.29 12.77 -23.13
C ILE A 557 -13.70 12.51 -22.58
N ALA A 558 -14.11 11.25 -22.42
CA ALA A 558 -15.42 10.88 -21.89
C ALA A 558 -15.63 11.36 -20.45
N VAL A 559 -14.61 11.25 -19.57
CA VAL A 559 -14.65 11.78 -18.20
C VAL A 559 -14.83 13.31 -18.23
N THR A 560 -14.07 14.00 -19.07
CA THR A 560 -14.13 15.46 -19.21
C THR A 560 -15.47 15.92 -19.77
N ALA A 561 -16.00 15.24 -20.78
CA ALA A 561 -17.32 15.51 -21.37
C ALA A 561 -18.46 15.27 -20.37
N SER A 562 -18.26 14.34 -19.43
CA SER A 562 -19.21 14.01 -18.36
C SER A 562 -19.08 14.91 -17.13
N ALA A 563 -18.33 16.02 -17.21
CA ALA A 563 -17.98 16.86 -16.07
C ALA A 563 -19.15 17.23 -15.15
N ARG A 564 -20.33 17.56 -15.70
CA ARG A 564 -21.50 17.91 -14.88
C ARG A 564 -21.96 16.75 -13.99
N SER A 565 -22.01 15.55 -14.54
CA SER A 565 -22.39 14.34 -13.81
C SER A 565 -21.35 13.99 -12.74
N VAL A 566 -20.06 14.21 -13.04
CA VAL A 566 -18.96 14.02 -12.09
C VAL A 566 -19.05 15.02 -10.94
N ASP A 567 -19.22 16.30 -11.25
CA ASP A 567 -19.34 17.38 -10.26
C ASP A 567 -20.55 17.17 -9.33
N LEU A 568 -21.66 16.64 -9.84
CA LEU A 568 -22.80 16.28 -9.02
C LEU A 568 -22.46 15.17 -8.01
N LEU A 569 -21.71 14.14 -8.41
CA LEU A 569 -21.34 13.05 -7.50
C LEU A 569 -20.49 13.51 -6.30
N GLU A 570 -19.75 14.61 -6.46
CA GLU A 570 -18.95 15.20 -5.37
C GLU A 570 -19.82 15.90 -4.31
N LEU A 571 -21.05 16.31 -4.64
CA LEU A 571 -21.98 17.02 -3.75
C LEU A 571 -22.73 16.11 -2.77
N GLY A 572 -22.45 14.80 -2.77
CA GLY A 572 -23.12 13.83 -1.91
C GLY A 572 -24.04 12.89 -2.68
N ASP A 573 -24.87 12.14 -1.95
CA ASP A 573 -25.74 11.12 -2.54
C ASP A 573 -27.17 11.65 -2.78
N ASP A 574 -27.65 12.58 -1.95
CA ASP A 574 -29.05 13.01 -1.97
C ASP A 574 -29.35 14.01 -3.09
N LEU A 575 -28.48 15.00 -3.27
CA LEU A 575 -28.66 16.02 -4.31
C LEU A 575 -28.64 15.42 -5.73
N PRO A 576 -27.67 14.57 -6.13
CA PRO A 576 -27.69 13.99 -7.48
C PRO A 576 -28.87 13.07 -7.69
N ARG A 577 -29.31 12.35 -6.64
CA ARG A 577 -30.50 11.49 -6.70
C ARG A 577 -31.77 12.32 -6.91
N ALA A 578 -31.90 13.46 -6.23
CA ALA A 578 -33.01 14.39 -6.43
C ALA A 578 -33.03 15.00 -7.85
N LEU A 579 -31.85 15.20 -8.45
CA LEU A 579 -31.69 15.66 -9.83
C LEU A 579 -31.82 14.55 -10.89
N GLY A 580 -32.20 13.33 -10.50
CA GLY A 580 -32.47 12.21 -11.42
C GLY A 580 -31.23 11.45 -11.91
N LEU A 581 -30.05 11.68 -11.32
CA LEU A 581 -28.82 11.00 -11.72
C LEU A 581 -28.80 9.55 -11.22
N PRO A 582 -28.66 8.54 -12.10
CA PRO A 582 -28.59 7.13 -11.70
C PRO A 582 -27.22 6.83 -11.08
N LEU A 583 -27.05 7.12 -9.78
CA LEU A 583 -25.80 7.02 -9.02
C LEU A 583 -25.00 5.74 -9.29
N GLY A 584 -25.66 4.59 -9.27
CA GLY A 584 -25.01 3.29 -9.51
C GLY A 584 -24.39 3.17 -10.91
N ARG A 585 -25.09 3.65 -11.96
CA ARG A 585 -24.57 3.65 -13.34
C ARG A 585 -23.47 4.70 -13.49
N ALA A 586 -23.64 5.89 -12.96
CA ALA A 586 -22.64 6.96 -13.04
C ALA A 586 -21.32 6.55 -12.37
N ARG A 587 -21.37 5.99 -11.15
CA ARG A 587 -20.20 5.45 -10.45
C ARG A 587 -19.55 4.31 -11.21
N LEU A 588 -20.35 3.38 -11.75
CA LEU A 588 -19.82 2.27 -12.54
C LEU A 588 -19.08 2.75 -13.80
N LEU A 589 -19.66 3.69 -14.55
CA LEU A 589 -19.05 4.23 -15.77
C LEU A 589 -17.77 5.00 -15.46
N LEU A 590 -17.73 5.78 -14.38
CA LEU A 590 -16.52 6.49 -13.97
C LEU A 590 -15.42 5.56 -13.45
N LEU A 591 -15.78 4.52 -12.68
CA LEU A 591 -14.81 3.50 -12.27
C LEU A 591 -14.29 2.71 -13.48
N ALA A 592 -15.15 2.39 -14.44
CA ALA A 592 -14.75 1.75 -15.70
C ALA A 592 -13.81 2.64 -16.52
N ALA A 593 -14.12 3.94 -16.65
CA ALA A 593 -13.26 4.90 -17.33
C ALA A 593 -11.91 5.07 -16.61
N GLY A 594 -11.93 5.24 -15.29
CA GLY A 594 -10.71 5.34 -14.47
C GLY A 594 -9.85 4.08 -14.57
N ALA A 595 -10.45 2.90 -14.59
CA ALA A 595 -9.75 1.64 -14.79
C ALA A 595 -9.20 1.48 -16.20
N ALA A 596 -9.95 1.86 -17.24
CA ALA A 596 -9.47 1.85 -18.62
C ALA A 596 -8.27 2.79 -18.80
N LEU A 597 -8.33 3.98 -18.19
CA LEU A 597 -7.22 4.92 -18.13
C LEU A 597 -6.01 4.32 -17.42
N ALA A 598 -6.19 3.76 -16.21
CA ALA A 598 -5.09 3.24 -15.40
C ALA A 598 -4.47 1.96 -16.00
N ALA A 599 -5.28 0.95 -16.34
CA ALA A 599 -4.81 -0.31 -16.90
C ALA A 599 -4.27 -0.13 -18.33
N GLY A 600 -4.93 0.67 -19.17
CA GLY A 600 -4.45 0.93 -20.54
C GLY A 600 -3.16 1.74 -20.55
N THR A 601 -3.01 2.71 -19.64
CA THR A 601 -1.72 3.39 -19.47
C THR A 601 -0.65 2.45 -18.93
N ALA A 602 -1.00 1.60 -17.95
CA ALA A 602 -0.07 0.59 -17.42
C ALA A 602 0.37 -0.43 -18.48
N ALA A 603 -0.50 -0.75 -19.44
CA ALA A 603 -0.15 -1.59 -20.58
C ALA A 603 0.91 -0.92 -21.49
N ALA A 604 0.88 0.41 -21.61
CA ALA A 604 1.80 1.19 -22.44
C ALA A 604 3.15 1.49 -21.75
N VAL A 605 3.17 1.80 -20.45
CA VAL A 605 4.36 2.30 -19.74
C VAL A 605 4.64 1.62 -18.39
N GLY A 606 3.90 0.56 -18.05
CA GLY A 606 4.00 -0.09 -16.74
C GLY A 606 3.31 0.71 -15.62
N ALA A 607 3.47 0.25 -14.37
CA ALA A 607 2.74 0.81 -13.23
C ALA A 607 3.40 2.11 -12.72
N ILE A 608 2.98 3.26 -13.26
CA ILE A 608 3.43 4.59 -12.77
C ILE A 608 2.47 5.08 -11.67
N GLY A 609 3.02 5.28 -10.47
CA GLY A 609 2.28 5.82 -9.31
C GLY A 609 2.35 7.35 -9.16
N PHE A 610 1.60 7.88 -8.20
CA PHE A 610 1.54 9.29 -7.75
C PHE A 610 1.00 10.33 -8.75
N VAL A 611 1.08 10.09 -10.06
CA VAL A 611 0.61 11.06 -11.07
C VAL A 611 -0.88 11.35 -10.91
N GLY A 612 -1.69 10.30 -10.73
CA GLY A 612 -3.14 10.40 -10.49
C GLY A 612 -3.51 11.03 -9.15
N LEU A 613 -2.54 11.28 -8.27
CA LEU A 613 -2.77 11.88 -6.96
C LEU A 613 -2.28 13.34 -6.93
N VAL A 614 -1.06 13.60 -7.40
CA VAL A 614 -0.42 14.92 -7.39
C VAL A 614 -1.06 15.88 -8.40
N ALA A 615 -1.24 15.45 -9.66
CA ALA A 615 -1.65 16.34 -10.73
C ALA A 615 -3.10 16.86 -10.59
N PRO A 616 -4.12 16.02 -10.27
CA PRO A 616 -5.48 16.50 -10.01
C PRO A 616 -5.56 17.48 -8.84
N HIS A 617 -4.75 17.23 -7.81
CA HIS A 617 -4.72 18.09 -6.64
C HIS A 617 -4.12 19.47 -6.94
N LEU A 618 -3.02 19.49 -7.69
CA LEU A 618 -2.42 20.74 -8.16
C LEU A 618 -3.36 21.48 -9.13
N ALA A 619 -4.04 20.75 -10.01
CA ALA A 619 -5.04 21.31 -10.92
C ALA A 619 -6.16 22.03 -10.16
N ARG A 620 -6.72 21.41 -9.11
CA ARG A 620 -7.74 22.06 -8.25
C ARG A 620 -7.25 23.35 -7.61
N ARG A 621 -5.98 23.40 -7.20
CA ARG A 621 -5.39 24.59 -6.56
C ARG A 621 -5.19 25.76 -7.54
N ILE A 622 -4.83 25.48 -8.80
CA ILE A 622 -4.48 26.53 -9.76
C ILE A 622 -5.67 26.89 -10.66
N ALA A 623 -6.44 25.89 -11.13
CA ALA A 623 -7.59 26.08 -12.02
C ALA A 623 -8.94 26.24 -11.30
N GLY A 624 -8.98 26.01 -9.98
CA GLY A 624 -10.18 26.04 -9.17
C GLY A 624 -11.00 24.74 -9.26
N ASN A 625 -12.30 24.85 -8.98
CA ASN A 625 -13.21 23.69 -8.88
C ASN A 625 -13.93 23.36 -10.20
N GLY A 626 -14.47 22.15 -10.27
CA GLY A 626 -15.28 21.65 -11.37
C GLY A 626 -14.45 20.85 -12.37
N THR A 627 -14.94 19.66 -12.67
CA THR A 627 -14.28 18.63 -13.49
C THR A 627 -13.96 19.14 -14.89
N ALA A 628 -14.79 20.02 -15.45
CA ALA A 628 -14.56 20.62 -16.77
C ALA A 628 -13.26 21.45 -16.84
N ARG A 629 -12.81 22.01 -15.70
CA ARG A 629 -11.55 22.75 -15.59
C ARG A 629 -10.42 21.87 -15.06
N VAL A 630 -10.73 21.06 -14.05
CA VAL A 630 -9.77 20.22 -13.34
C VAL A 630 -9.23 19.11 -14.25
N ALA A 631 -10.07 18.42 -15.03
CA ALA A 631 -9.60 17.30 -15.84
C ALA A 631 -8.61 17.71 -16.94
N PRO A 632 -8.85 18.76 -17.76
CA PRO A 632 -7.86 19.22 -18.74
C PRO A 632 -6.57 19.75 -18.08
N MET A 633 -6.69 20.51 -16.99
CA MET A 633 -5.51 21.03 -16.30
C MET A 633 -4.71 19.89 -15.63
N ALA A 634 -5.39 18.91 -15.05
CA ALA A 634 -4.76 17.72 -14.48
C ALA A 634 -4.03 16.93 -15.56
N ALA A 635 -4.64 16.77 -16.74
CA ALA A 635 -4.01 16.11 -17.88
C ALA A 635 -2.68 16.81 -18.27
N VAL A 636 -2.69 18.14 -18.38
CA VAL A 636 -1.49 18.93 -18.70
C VAL A 636 -0.42 18.81 -17.60
N LEU A 637 -0.80 18.96 -16.32
CA LEU A 637 0.14 18.85 -15.21
C LEU A 637 0.70 17.42 -15.06
N GLY A 638 -0.12 16.41 -15.33
CA GLY A 638 0.30 15.01 -15.35
C GLY A 638 1.31 14.75 -16.46
N ALA A 639 1.05 15.28 -17.66
CA ALA A 639 1.98 15.21 -18.78
C ALA A 639 3.32 15.89 -18.44
N VAL A 640 3.30 17.10 -17.86
CA VAL A 640 4.52 17.79 -17.40
C VAL A 640 5.27 16.94 -16.38
N LEU A 641 4.57 16.42 -15.36
CA LEU A 641 5.19 15.63 -14.30
C LEU A 641 5.90 14.39 -14.85
N VAL A 642 5.26 13.63 -15.74
CA VAL A 642 5.86 12.41 -16.30
C VAL A 642 6.98 12.71 -17.30
N VAL A 643 6.87 13.77 -18.11
CA VAL A 643 7.97 14.19 -19.00
C VAL A 643 9.19 14.66 -18.22
N VAL A 644 8.98 15.44 -17.15
CA VAL A 644 10.06 15.87 -16.25
C VAL A 644 10.67 14.65 -15.55
N ALA A 645 9.85 13.74 -15.03
CA ALA A 645 10.31 12.52 -14.39
C ALA A 645 11.09 11.61 -15.34
N ASP A 646 10.65 11.46 -16.59
CA ASP A 646 11.37 10.73 -17.64
C ASP A 646 12.73 11.37 -17.93
N THR A 647 12.76 12.70 -18.09
CA THR A 647 13.98 13.45 -18.37
C THR A 647 14.99 13.34 -17.22
N VAL A 648 14.53 13.46 -15.98
CA VAL A 648 15.34 13.28 -14.78
C VAL A 648 15.83 11.82 -14.67
N GLY A 649 14.95 10.85 -14.88
CA GLY A 649 15.27 9.42 -14.78
C GLY A 649 16.36 8.97 -15.75
N ARG A 650 16.36 9.50 -16.98
CA ARG A 650 17.41 9.18 -17.98
C ARG A 650 18.70 10.00 -17.84
N SER A 651 18.72 11.06 -17.03
CA SER A 651 19.88 11.96 -16.93
C SER A 651 20.65 11.83 -15.63
N LEU A 652 20.00 11.49 -14.51
CA LEU A 652 20.65 11.47 -13.19
C LEU A 652 21.73 10.39 -13.06
N LEU A 653 21.56 9.22 -13.67
CA LEU A 653 22.46 8.06 -13.51
C LEU A 653 22.97 7.51 -14.84
N ALA A 654 22.99 8.34 -15.89
CA ALA A 654 23.43 7.93 -17.22
C ALA A 654 24.81 7.22 -17.15
N PRO A 655 25.00 6.07 -17.83
CA PRO A 655 24.13 5.48 -18.85
C PRO A 655 22.99 4.60 -18.31
N SER A 656 22.92 4.35 -16.99
CA SER A 656 21.77 3.66 -16.40
C SER A 656 20.57 4.59 -16.24
N GLU A 657 19.37 4.08 -16.42
CA GLU A 657 18.15 4.89 -16.30
C GLU A 657 17.35 4.49 -15.06
N ILE A 658 16.80 5.49 -14.37
CA ILE A 658 15.85 5.28 -13.27
C ILE A 658 14.45 5.16 -13.88
N PRO A 659 13.67 4.12 -13.53
CA PRO A 659 12.27 4.00 -13.91
C PRO A 659 11.45 5.25 -13.55
N VAL A 660 10.62 5.70 -14.49
CA VAL A 660 9.88 6.95 -14.35
C VAL A 660 8.95 6.95 -13.13
N GLY A 661 8.38 5.81 -12.74
CA GLY A 661 7.49 5.72 -11.58
C GLY A 661 8.21 5.96 -10.25
N VAL A 662 9.49 5.61 -10.14
CA VAL A 662 10.30 5.94 -8.96
C VAL A 662 10.55 7.44 -8.89
N VAL A 663 10.86 8.08 -10.03
CA VAL A 663 11.10 9.53 -10.08
C VAL A 663 9.82 10.32 -9.79
N THR A 664 8.67 9.94 -10.35
CA THR A 664 7.39 10.61 -10.04
C THR A 664 7.04 10.49 -8.57
N ALA A 665 7.35 9.35 -7.95
CA ALA A 665 7.12 9.14 -6.53
C ALA A 665 8.05 9.97 -5.64
N LEU A 666 9.35 10.06 -5.98
CA LEU A 666 10.32 10.94 -5.30
C LEU A 666 9.94 12.42 -5.38
N ILE A 667 9.31 12.86 -6.47
CA ILE A 667 8.78 14.23 -6.61
C ILE A 667 7.46 14.39 -5.84
N GLY A 668 6.55 13.41 -5.94
CA GLY A 668 5.20 13.50 -5.39
C GLY A 668 5.13 13.38 -3.87
N ALA A 669 5.98 12.55 -3.26
CA ALA A 669 5.98 12.32 -1.82
C ALA A 669 6.28 13.59 -0.99
N PRO A 670 7.37 14.36 -1.24
CA PRO A 670 7.62 15.62 -0.55
C PRO A 670 6.50 16.64 -0.72
N TYR A 671 5.89 16.69 -1.91
CA TYR A 671 4.76 17.57 -2.18
C TYR A 671 3.55 17.25 -1.28
N LEU A 672 3.24 15.97 -1.05
CA LEU A 672 2.16 15.56 -0.15
C LEU A 672 2.45 15.89 1.31
N VAL A 673 3.68 15.66 1.76
CA VAL A 673 4.11 16.03 3.11
C VAL A 673 3.96 17.54 3.33
N TRP A 674 4.41 18.35 2.37
CA TRP A 674 4.24 19.81 2.40
C TRP A 674 2.78 20.24 2.37
N LEU A 675 1.96 19.56 1.57
CA LEU A 675 0.53 19.82 1.46
C LEU A 675 -0.22 19.58 2.77
N LEU A 676 0.04 18.44 3.42
CA LEU A 676 -0.61 18.09 4.69
C LEU A 676 -0.35 19.16 5.75
N ARG A 677 0.88 19.69 5.83
CA ARG A 677 1.22 20.77 6.76
C ARG A 677 0.50 22.09 6.49
N ARG A 678 0.17 22.38 5.22
CA ARG A 678 -0.45 23.64 4.83
C ARG A 678 -1.96 23.62 4.78
N THR A 679 -2.60 22.46 4.91
CA THR A 679 -4.06 22.39 4.84
C THR A 679 -4.65 22.90 6.16
N PRO A 680 -5.20 24.13 6.21
CA PRO A 680 -5.64 24.73 7.46
C PRO A 680 -6.87 23.99 7.98
N HIS A 681 -6.99 24.00 9.30
CA HIS A 681 -8.12 23.55 10.09
C HIS A 681 -9.46 23.91 9.43
N ALA A 682 -10.21 22.89 9.03
CA ALA A 682 -11.67 22.93 9.01
C ALA A 682 -12.14 22.08 10.18
#